data_AF-A0A1B9F7S1-F1
#
_entry.id   AF-A0A1B9F7S1-F1
#
_cell.length_a   1.000
_cell.length_b   1.000
_cell.length_c   1.000
_cell.angle_alpha   90.00
_cell.angle_beta   90.00
_cell.angle_gamma   90.00
#
_symmetry.space_group_name_H-M   'P 1'
#
loop_
_entity.id
_entity.type
_entity.pdbx_description
1 polymer ?
#
loop_
_entity_poly.entity_id
_entity_poly.type
_entity_poly.pdbx_seq_one_letter_code
_entity_poly.pdbx_strand_id
1 'polypeptide(L)'
;MTDRKSNAFAKHNRLIVSIDTLKRRARVKRLLKAPPWDLVVFDEAHHLSAYKTGNKVRKTENYKLAEALRQHCRDLLLLSATPHQGDHFRFWMLLRLLDPTLFRDEQDMVENRHRLNAVVIRRTKADACTSDGGPLFARRVVHTEGFTLSEDERRFYGALLDYLRDGYNLAAKQGRQGRALGFVMTIFQKIAASSFAAVKATLQRRLLMLTIQEAVERDELLDVDGRDRILKEARDLIREIYDLPDDAVGRAQAEQLLAEAKVQLLKKRKETAAFVKKAESYDDTEIAAAVGEESAATMVSVALPEERRRIQELLEQFPNGMETKTQVLIDALGQLWRVNPREKIVIFTTYLGSIAGLKDAIERTFPGKGVEVLKGGDHGAKLAAQRRFRRKDGPQVLLCTAAGREGINLQFARVLFNYDLPWNPMDLEQRIGRIHRYGQRHTAQVYNLVATDTIEGQIFLLLEEKLHGIAQTLGKVDEHGQVAEDLRAQVLGQLSSRLSYDRLYQEAILDPSLKRTRQELEVAMTNANLAREMVFELFQDLDKFNLGDYKRFDDEGRGMRRLVAFVQRAARLDGGEFRPRGEDVYELVLPGQDALLFATDRDKALQQEELNLLGLEHPVVKQWLDRYTSLSPEERALIGNIEGNGIEAGLITIWQVVVHGKGGQVQQRIVRLGISPTGERSPYLERLSKDLLKACPCRKGVSQDRETVGRLVNGTASELLHRELVYSGFLPEGASYSSKLLACLEVAP
;
A
#
# COMPACT_ATOMS: atom_id res chain seq x y z
N MET A 1 14.58 -9.63 -10.18
CA MET A 1 15.00 -10.43 -11.34
C MET A 1 16.51 -10.57 -11.39
N THR A 2 17.00 -11.76 -11.05
CA THR A 2 18.40 -12.18 -11.00
C THR A 2 18.86 -12.91 -12.27
N ASP A 3 17.96 -13.20 -13.22
CA ASP A 3 18.35 -13.79 -14.50
C ASP A 3 18.99 -12.75 -15.42
N ARG A 4 20.32 -12.74 -15.48
CA ARG A 4 21.12 -11.82 -16.30
C ARG A 4 21.39 -12.34 -17.71
N LYS A 5 21.22 -13.66 -17.96
CA LYS A 5 21.66 -14.32 -19.21
C LYS A 5 20.50 -14.57 -20.19
N SER A 6 19.27 -14.74 -19.73
CA SER A 6 18.09 -14.93 -20.61
C SER A 6 17.12 -13.74 -20.57
N ASN A 7 16.33 -13.54 -21.63
CA ASN A 7 15.27 -12.52 -21.61
C ASN A 7 14.09 -13.02 -20.77
N ALA A 8 14.10 -12.74 -19.47
CA ALA A 8 13.06 -13.15 -18.54
C ALA A 8 11.64 -12.73 -18.98
N PHE A 9 11.52 -11.64 -19.74
CA PHE A 9 10.24 -11.17 -20.32
C PHE A 9 9.67 -12.11 -21.39
N ALA A 10 10.51 -12.90 -22.06
CA ALA A 10 10.07 -13.87 -23.07
C ALA A 10 9.85 -15.28 -22.48
N LYS A 11 10.35 -15.55 -21.26
CA LYS A 11 10.32 -16.89 -20.65
C LYS A 11 9.13 -17.10 -19.72
N HIS A 12 8.63 -16.04 -19.10
CA HIS A 12 7.62 -16.12 -18.06
C HIS A 12 6.33 -15.43 -18.47
N ASN A 13 5.21 -16.13 -18.33
CA ASN A 13 3.89 -15.61 -18.67
C ASN A 13 3.32 -14.64 -17.61
N ARG A 14 3.96 -14.54 -16.43
CA ARG A 14 3.54 -13.68 -15.32
C ARG A 14 4.75 -13.09 -14.63
N LEU A 15 4.79 -11.76 -14.49
CA LEU A 15 5.93 -11.05 -13.93
C LEU A 15 5.49 -9.92 -13.00
N ILE A 16 6.17 -9.82 -11.85
CA ILE A 16 6.07 -8.67 -10.94
C ILE A 16 7.43 -7.95 -10.96
N VAL A 17 7.41 -6.66 -11.33
CA VAL A 17 8.64 -5.87 -11.49
C VAL A 17 8.41 -4.45 -10.96
N SER A 18 9.35 -3.94 -10.17
CA SER A 18 9.35 -2.53 -9.75
C SER A 18 9.56 -1.60 -10.94
N ILE A 19 8.76 -0.53 -11.01
CA ILE A 19 8.82 0.50 -12.06
C ILE A 19 10.21 1.16 -12.15
N ASP A 20 10.87 1.40 -11.02
CA ASP A 20 12.20 2.01 -10.96
C ASP A 20 13.28 1.13 -11.57
N THR A 21 13.10 -0.18 -11.47
CA THR A 21 13.97 -1.15 -12.10
C THR A 21 13.69 -1.20 -13.61
N LEU A 22 12.42 -1.18 -14.00
CA LEU A 22 11.98 -1.39 -15.38
C LEU A 22 12.21 -0.20 -16.30
N LYS A 23 12.05 1.04 -15.80
CA LYS A 23 12.16 2.28 -16.60
C LYS A 23 13.53 2.54 -17.22
N ARG A 24 14.56 1.79 -16.82
CA ARG A 24 15.91 1.89 -17.41
C ARG A 24 15.87 1.47 -18.88
N ARG A 25 16.36 2.34 -19.78
CA ARG A 25 16.33 2.13 -21.25
C ARG A 25 16.74 0.72 -21.71
N ALA A 26 17.78 0.14 -21.12
CA ALA A 26 18.24 -1.21 -21.47
C ALA A 26 17.20 -2.30 -21.17
N ARG A 27 16.41 -2.15 -20.09
CA ARG A 27 15.35 -3.10 -19.73
C ARG A 27 14.10 -2.90 -20.57
N VAL A 28 13.70 -1.65 -20.82
CA VAL A 28 12.61 -1.32 -21.75
C VAL A 28 12.86 -1.94 -23.13
N LYS A 29 14.08 -1.80 -23.67
CA LYS A 29 14.46 -2.43 -24.94
C LYS A 29 14.34 -3.96 -24.93
N ARG A 30 14.65 -4.62 -23.80
CA ARG A 30 14.51 -6.09 -23.68
C ARG A 30 13.04 -6.51 -23.57
N LEU A 31 12.23 -5.72 -22.87
CA LEU A 31 10.81 -5.95 -22.73
C LEU A 31 10.10 -5.83 -24.09
N LEU A 32 10.38 -4.77 -24.84
CA LEU A 32 9.79 -4.54 -26.17
C LEU A 32 10.26 -5.56 -27.24
N LYS A 33 11.33 -6.30 -26.96
CA LYS A 33 11.77 -7.44 -27.79
C LYS A 33 11.06 -8.75 -27.46
N ALA A 34 10.38 -8.83 -26.32
CA ALA A 34 9.55 -9.99 -25.98
C ALA A 34 8.22 -9.90 -26.75
N PRO A 35 7.45 -10.99 -26.84
CA PRO A 35 6.08 -10.95 -27.36
C PRO A 35 5.22 -9.90 -26.63
N PRO A 36 4.17 -9.36 -27.29
CA PRO A 36 3.21 -8.46 -26.64
C PRO A 36 2.53 -9.12 -25.42
N TRP A 37 2.15 -8.31 -24.44
CA TRP A 37 1.49 -8.80 -23.23
C TRP A 37 -0.03 -8.77 -23.38
N ASP A 38 -0.73 -9.77 -22.85
CA ASP A 38 -2.20 -9.75 -22.81
C ASP A 38 -2.71 -8.62 -21.89
N LEU A 39 -2.08 -8.47 -20.72
CA LEU A 39 -2.47 -7.49 -19.71
C LEU A 39 -1.24 -6.89 -19.03
N VAL A 40 -1.20 -5.55 -18.96
CA VAL A 40 -0.23 -4.81 -18.15
C VAL A 40 -0.97 -4.07 -17.04
N VAL A 41 -0.54 -4.28 -15.79
CA VAL A 41 -1.10 -3.59 -14.62
C VAL A 41 -0.06 -2.67 -14.01
N PHE A 42 -0.39 -1.38 -13.93
CA PHE A 42 0.38 -0.41 -13.15
C PHE A 42 -0.32 -0.17 -11.82
N ASP A 43 0.33 -0.56 -10.74
CA ASP A 43 -0.07 -0.16 -9.40
C ASP A 43 0.48 1.22 -9.05
N GLU A 44 -0.23 1.96 -8.19
CA GLU A 44 0.02 3.37 -7.86
C GLU A 44 0.24 4.25 -9.11
N ALA A 45 -0.67 4.12 -10.08
CA ALA A 45 -0.59 4.75 -11.40
C ALA A 45 -0.50 6.29 -11.36
N HIS A 46 -0.78 6.93 -10.22
CA HIS A 46 -0.58 8.36 -10.03
C HIS A 46 0.90 8.80 -10.22
N HIS A 47 1.86 7.89 -10.10
CA HIS A 47 3.27 8.15 -10.43
C HIS A 47 3.56 8.24 -11.94
N LEU A 48 2.61 7.92 -12.81
CA LEU A 48 2.72 8.06 -14.26
C LEU A 48 2.38 9.49 -14.68
N SER A 49 3.26 10.43 -14.34
CA SER A 49 2.98 11.87 -14.49
C SER A 49 3.63 12.52 -15.70
N ALA A 50 3.02 13.60 -16.20
CA ALA A 50 3.57 14.52 -17.18
C ALA A 50 3.25 15.96 -16.76
N TYR A 51 4.17 16.89 -17.01
CA TYR A 51 4.08 18.27 -16.56
C TYR A 51 4.00 19.23 -17.75
N LYS A 52 3.24 20.33 -17.60
CA LYS A 52 3.12 21.40 -18.59
C LYS A 52 3.83 22.65 -18.07
N THR A 53 4.69 23.25 -18.89
CA THR A 53 5.33 24.54 -18.59
C THR A 53 5.19 25.45 -19.80
N GLY A 54 4.27 26.42 -19.69
CA GLY A 54 3.78 27.16 -20.86
C GLY A 54 3.21 26.19 -21.90
N ASN A 55 3.71 26.26 -23.14
CA ASN A 55 3.27 25.38 -24.24
C ASN A 55 4.06 24.07 -24.34
N LYS A 56 5.05 23.82 -23.47
CA LYS A 56 5.87 22.60 -23.54
C LYS A 56 5.38 21.55 -22.54
N VAL A 57 5.18 20.32 -23.03
CA VAL A 57 4.84 19.16 -22.22
C VAL A 57 6.08 18.30 -21.99
N ARG A 58 6.40 18.04 -20.72
CA ARG A 58 7.50 17.18 -20.28
C ARG A 58 6.95 15.91 -19.64
N LYS A 59 7.17 14.77 -20.30
CA LYS A 59 6.80 13.44 -19.80
C LYS A 59 7.89 12.86 -18.88
N THR A 60 7.51 12.26 -17.75
CA THR A 60 8.44 11.52 -16.89
C THR A 60 8.89 10.22 -17.54
N GLU A 61 9.99 9.61 -17.04
CA GLU A 61 10.42 8.30 -17.53
C GLU A 61 9.41 7.19 -17.21
N ASN A 62 8.69 7.31 -16.08
CA ASN A 62 7.60 6.41 -15.73
C ASN A 62 6.45 6.50 -16.75
N TYR A 63 6.04 7.72 -17.11
CA TYR A 63 5.03 7.94 -18.15
C TYR A 63 5.46 7.38 -19.51
N LYS A 64 6.71 7.65 -19.93
CA LYS A 64 7.24 7.11 -21.20
C LYS A 64 7.26 5.59 -21.24
N LEU A 65 7.55 4.95 -20.10
CA LEU A 65 7.49 3.49 -19.98
C LEU A 65 6.05 3.00 -20.20
N ALA A 66 5.05 3.62 -19.56
CA ALA A 66 3.65 3.25 -19.74
C ALA A 66 3.17 3.50 -21.18
N GLU A 67 3.57 4.60 -21.80
CA GLU A 67 3.28 4.92 -23.21
C GLU A 67 3.86 3.87 -24.17
N ALA A 68 5.09 3.40 -23.93
CA ALA A 68 5.70 2.33 -24.72
C ALA A 68 5.01 0.98 -24.50
N LEU A 69 4.62 0.67 -23.25
CA LEU A 69 3.93 -0.57 -22.90
C LEU A 69 2.52 -0.63 -23.47
N ARG A 70 1.80 0.49 -23.52
CA ARG A 70 0.48 0.60 -24.14
C ARG A 70 0.47 0.09 -25.58
N GLN A 71 1.53 0.36 -26.35
CA GLN A 71 1.66 -0.13 -27.74
C GLN A 71 2.07 -1.61 -27.81
N HIS A 72 2.51 -2.19 -26.69
CA HIS A 72 3.05 -3.54 -26.58
C HIS A 72 2.21 -4.43 -25.64
N CYS A 73 0.95 -4.09 -25.46
CA CYS A 73 -0.03 -4.90 -24.74
C CYS A 73 -1.42 -4.82 -25.38
N ARG A 74 -2.24 -5.85 -25.18
CA ARG A 74 -3.66 -5.83 -25.57
C ARG A 74 -4.46 -4.97 -24.58
N ASP A 75 -4.35 -5.26 -23.29
CA ASP A 75 -5.10 -4.57 -22.22
C ASP A 75 -4.15 -3.84 -21.25
N LEU A 76 -4.53 -2.61 -20.87
CA LEU A 76 -3.80 -1.78 -19.90
C LEU A 76 -4.72 -1.42 -18.73
N LEU A 77 -4.31 -1.79 -17.51
CA LEU A 77 -5.04 -1.48 -16.28
C LEU A 77 -4.20 -0.55 -15.38
N LEU A 78 -4.80 0.55 -14.96
CA LEU A 78 -4.20 1.50 -14.03
C LEU A 78 -4.91 1.40 -12.67
N LEU A 79 -4.17 1.00 -11.64
CA LEU A 79 -4.66 0.95 -10.27
C LEU A 79 -4.09 2.15 -9.50
N SER A 80 -4.96 2.94 -8.90
CA SER A 80 -4.56 4.05 -8.03
C SER A 80 -5.71 4.38 -7.10
N ALA A 81 -5.44 4.45 -5.78
CA ALA A 81 -6.39 5.01 -4.82
C ALA A 81 -6.53 6.53 -5.00
N THR A 82 -5.60 7.14 -5.73
CA THR A 82 -5.28 8.56 -5.71
C THR A 82 -4.99 9.12 -7.11
N PRO A 83 -5.83 8.85 -8.13
CA PRO A 83 -5.46 9.10 -9.53
C PRO A 83 -5.34 10.59 -9.88
N HIS A 84 -6.04 11.48 -9.16
CA HIS A 84 -5.97 12.93 -9.32
C HIS A 84 -5.34 13.58 -8.09
N GLN A 85 -4.32 14.42 -8.29
CA GLN A 85 -3.51 15.03 -7.22
C GLN A 85 -3.67 16.56 -7.15
N GLY A 86 -4.84 17.09 -7.53
CA GLY A 86 -5.11 18.53 -7.64
C GLY A 86 -4.63 19.22 -8.92
N ASP A 87 -4.09 18.48 -9.90
CA ASP A 87 -3.68 19.01 -11.20
C ASP A 87 -4.47 18.28 -12.32
N HIS A 88 -5.40 19.00 -12.96
CA HIS A 88 -6.25 18.46 -14.02
C HIS A 88 -5.45 18.02 -15.25
N PHE A 89 -4.38 18.72 -15.61
CA PHE A 89 -3.53 18.37 -16.74
C PHE A 89 -2.82 17.04 -16.49
N ARG A 90 -2.26 16.84 -15.29
CA ARG A 90 -1.63 15.57 -14.91
C ARG A 90 -2.63 14.41 -14.96
N PHE A 91 -3.85 14.62 -14.45
CA PHE A 91 -4.88 13.59 -14.47
C PHE A 91 -5.35 13.28 -15.90
N TRP A 92 -5.58 14.29 -16.73
CA TRP A 92 -5.89 14.12 -18.15
C TRP A 92 -4.81 13.31 -18.88
N MET A 93 -3.53 13.62 -18.65
CA MET A 93 -2.42 12.86 -19.22
C MET A 93 -2.43 11.39 -18.79
N LEU A 94 -2.80 11.08 -17.54
CA LEU A 94 -2.96 9.70 -17.08
C LEU A 94 -4.08 8.99 -17.86
N LEU A 95 -5.23 9.63 -18.04
CA LEU A 95 -6.36 9.08 -18.80
C LEU A 95 -6.02 8.85 -20.27
N ARG A 96 -5.18 9.71 -20.87
CA ARG A 96 -4.70 9.51 -22.24
C ARG A 96 -3.94 8.22 -22.43
N LEU A 97 -3.35 7.63 -21.39
CA LEU A 97 -2.72 6.30 -21.49
C LEU A 97 -3.75 5.20 -21.73
N LEU A 98 -4.98 5.36 -21.22
CA LEU A 98 -6.11 4.46 -21.46
C LEU A 98 -6.76 4.78 -22.81
N ASP A 99 -7.26 6.00 -22.97
CA ASP A 99 -7.93 6.46 -24.20
C ASP A 99 -7.54 7.92 -24.52
N PRO A 100 -6.81 8.15 -25.63
CA PRO A 100 -6.33 9.47 -26.02
C PRO A 100 -7.40 10.30 -26.74
N THR A 101 -8.54 9.68 -27.09
CA THR A 101 -9.65 10.32 -27.83
C THR A 101 -10.80 10.75 -26.92
N LEU A 102 -10.79 10.33 -25.66
CA LEU A 102 -11.88 10.60 -24.70
C LEU A 102 -12.09 12.10 -24.43
N PHE A 103 -11.00 12.88 -24.38
CA PHE A 103 -11.01 14.32 -24.12
C PHE A 103 -9.97 15.05 -24.97
N ARG A 104 -10.30 16.27 -25.41
CA ARG A 104 -9.40 17.13 -26.20
C ARG A 104 -8.27 17.71 -25.35
N ASP A 105 -8.60 18.17 -24.15
CA ASP A 105 -7.70 18.80 -23.19
C ASP A 105 -8.23 18.66 -21.75
N GLU A 106 -7.50 19.23 -20.79
CA GLU A 106 -7.85 19.21 -19.37
C GLU A 106 -9.18 19.92 -19.05
N GLN A 107 -9.58 20.91 -19.84
CA GLN A 107 -10.79 21.71 -19.59
C GLN A 107 -12.04 20.96 -20.09
N ASP A 108 -11.97 20.39 -21.29
CA ASP A 108 -13.00 19.49 -21.84
C ASP A 108 -13.27 18.31 -20.89
N MET A 109 -12.23 17.80 -20.20
CA MET A 109 -12.38 16.75 -19.20
C MET A 109 -13.21 17.19 -17.99
N VAL A 110 -13.00 18.40 -17.47
CA VAL A 110 -13.75 18.92 -16.31
C VAL A 110 -15.20 19.19 -16.71
N GLU A 111 -15.43 19.84 -17.86
CA GLU A 111 -16.76 20.17 -18.38
C GLU A 111 -17.56 18.91 -18.74
N ASN A 112 -16.90 17.92 -19.35
CA ASN A 112 -17.53 16.66 -19.79
C ASN A 112 -17.17 15.47 -18.89
N ARG A 113 -17.03 15.72 -17.58
CA ARG A 113 -16.60 14.71 -16.60
C ARG A 113 -17.42 13.42 -16.59
N HIS A 114 -18.67 13.43 -17.06
CA HIS A 114 -19.50 12.23 -17.18
C HIS A 114 -18.87 11.14 -18.05
N ARG A 115 -18.05 11.51 -19.04
CA ARG A 115 -17.32 10.56 -19.91
C ARG A 115 -16.25 9.78 -19.16
N LEU A 116 -15.80 10.25 -17.99
CA LEU A 116 -14.85 9.52 -17.14
C LEU A 116 -15.37 8.15 -16.73
N ASN A 117 -16.69 7.98 -16.62
CA ASN A 117 -17.32 6.71 -16.25
C ASN A 117 -17.03 5.57 -17.23
N ALA A 118 -16.59 5.87 -18.45
CA ALA A 118 -16.19 4.86 -19.44
C ALA A 118 -14.84 4.20 -19.09
N VAL A 119 -13.95 4.89 -18.37
CA VAL A 119 -12.58 4.43 -18.10
C VAL A 119 -12.18 4.43 -16.61
N VAL A 120 -12.95 5.11 -15.76
CA VAL A 120 -12.69 5.23 -14.33
C VAL A 120 -13.79 4.53 -13.54
N ILE A 121 -13.38 3.52 -12.75
CA ILE A 121 -14.24 2.87 -11.77
C ILE A 121 -13.75 3.27 -10.38
N ARG A 122 -14.54 4.08 -9.66
CA ARG A 122 -14.22 4.54 -8.31
C ARG A 122 -15.34 4.17 -7.34
N ARG A 123 -14.98 3.51 -6.24
CA ARG A 123 -15.87 3.27 -5.10
C ARG A 123 -15.32 3.96 -3.87
N THR A 124 -16.18 4.62 -3.12
CA THR A 124 -15.81 5.23 -1.83
C THR A 124 -15.91 4.19 -0.72
N LYS A 125 -15.23 4.42 0.41
CA LYS A 125 -15.41 3.59 1.61
C LYS A 125 -16.85 3.65 2.11
N ALA A 126 -17.52 4.78 1.87
CA ALA A 126 -18.92 4.96 2.16
C ALA A 126 -19.83 4.14 1.25
N ASP A 127 -19.38 3.60 0.10
CA ASP A 127 -20.17 2.71 -0.76
C ASP A 127 -20.02 1.24 -0.38
N ALA A 128 -18.89 0.88 0.23
CA ALA A 128 -18.57 -0.48 0.57
C ALA A 128 -19.41 -0.95 1.76
N CYS A 129 -20.23 -1.97 1.54
CA CYS A 129 -21.09 -2.58 2.55
C CYS A 129 -20.71 -4.05 2.77
N THR A 130 -21.06 -4.56 3.94
CA THR A 130 -21.23 -5.99 4.16
C THR A 130 -22.47 -6.51 3.41
N SER A 131 -22.61 -7.83 3.31
CA SER A 131 -23.71 -8.47 2.55
C SER A 131 -25.11 -8.18 3.09
N ASP A 132 -25.21 -7.80 4.36
CA ASP A 132 -26.43 -7.36 5.06
C ASP A 132 -26.68 -5.85 4.94
N GLY A 133 -25.84 -5.11 4.22
CA GLY A 133 -25.98 -3.66 4.02
C GLY A 133 -25.34 -2.80 5.13
N GLY A 134 -24.72 -3.42 6.13
CA GLY A 134 -23.97 -2.72 7.18
C GLY A 134 -22.71 -2.01 6.66
N PRO A 135 -22.21 -0.99 7.38
CA PRO A 135 -21.00 -0.28 6.99
C PRO A 135 -19.75 -1.17 7.14
N LEU A 136 -18.94 -1.26 6.08
CA LEU A 136 -17.70 -2.05 6.11
C LEU A 136 -16.54 -1.35 6.83
N PHE A 137 -16.61 -0.02 6.96
CA PHE A 137 -15.57 0.82 7.53
C PHE A 137 -16.11 1.62 8.72
N ALA A 138 -15.32 1.73 9.79
CA ALA A 138 -15.61 2.64 10.89
C ALA A 138 -15.62 4.10 10.42
N ARG A 139 -16.26 4.99 11.18
CA ARG A 139 -16.27 6.43 10.91
C ARG A 139 -14.85 7.02 10.99
N ARG A 140 -14.62 8.11 10.26
CA ARG A 140 -13.46 8.98 10.46
C ARG A 140 -13.93 10.39 10.82
N VAL A 141 -13.15 11.07 11.66
CA VAL A 141 -13.34 12.48 11.99
C VAL A 141 -12.00 13.17 11.84
N VAL A 142 -11.99 14.27 11.10
CA VAL A 142 -10.79 15.06 10.82
C VAL A 142 -10.99 16.47 11.37
N HIS A 143 -10.03 16.95 12.14
CA HIS A 143 -10.00 18.28 12.70
C HIS A 143 -8.71 18.99 12.31
N THR A 144 -8.78 20.30 12.08
CA THR A 144 -7.60 21.14 11.96
C THR A 144 -7.57 22.15 13.10
N GLU A 145 -6.51 22.11 13.91
CA GLU A 145 -6.24 23.12 14.94
C GLU A 145 -5.31 24.18 14.37
N GLY A 146 -5.83 25.39 14.26
CA GLY A 146 -5.06 26.59 13.94
C GLY A 146 -4.49 27.22 15.21
N PHE A 147 -3.21 27.55 15.20
CA PHE A 147 -2.55 28.28 16.29
C PHE A 147 -1.67 29.41 15.73
N THR A 148 -1.33 30.36 16.60
CA THR A 148 -0.43 31.48 16.26
C THR A 148 0.92 31.29 16.94
N LEU A 149 1.97 31.82 16.30
CA LEU A 149 3.33 31.75 16.81
C LEU A 149 3.54 32.67 18.03
N SER A 150 4.44 32.29 18.93
CA SER A 150 4.91 33.17 20.00
C SER A 150 5.63 34.42 19.43
N GLU A 151 5.86 35.43 20.26
CA GLU A 151 6.54 36.66 19.80
C GLU A 151 7.98 36.41 19.33
N ASP A 152 8.72 35.56 20.04
CA ASP A 152 10.10 35.22 19.68
C ASP A 152 10.15 34.39 18.38
N GLU A 153 9.25 33.43 18.22
CA GLU A 153 9.11 32.67 16.97
C GLU A 153 8.69 33.56 15.79
N ARG A 154 7.78 34.53 16.00
CA ARG A 154 7.39 35.49 14.96
C ARG A 154 8.56 36.33 14.50
N ARG A 155 9.43 36.76 15.43
CA ARG A 155 10.64 37.52 15.11
C ARG A 155 11.61 36.69 14.28
N PHE A 156 11.90 35.46 14.71
CA PHE A 156 12.76 34.54 13.96
C PHE A 156 12.18 34.21 12.58
N TYR A 157 10.87 33.93 12.49
CA TYR A 157 10.18 33.65 11.24
C TYR A 157 10.24 34.84 10.27
N GLY A 158 10.08 36.07 10.77
CA GLY A 158 10.26 37.29 9.99
C GLY A 158 11.66 37.39 9.38
N ALA A 159 12.71 37.18 10.19
CA ALA A 159 14.09 37.19 9.72
C ALA A 159 14.35 36.07 8.69
N LEU A 160 13.77 34.88 8.88
CA LEU A 160 13.85 33.78 7.92
C LEU A 160 13.18 34.15 6.58
N LEU A 161 12.02 34.81 6.62
CA LEU A 161 11.34 35.27 5.40
C LEU A 161 12.17 36.31 4.64
N ASP A 162 12.86 37.20 5.34
CA ASP A 162 13.76 38.17 4.70
C ASP A 162 14.96 37.47 4.04
N TYR A 163 15.56 36.48 4.70
CA TYR A 163 16.61 35.63 4.11
C TYR A 163 16.12 34.91 2.84
N LEU A 164 14.92 34.33 2.87
CA LEU A 164 14.32 33.66 1.70
C LEU A 164 14.05 34.66 0.57
N ARG A 165 13.51 35.83 0.89
CA ARG A 165 13.21 36.91 -0.06
C ARG A 165 14.47 37.38 -0.78
N ASP A 166 15.55 37.59 -0.04
CA ASP A 166 16.85 37.94 -0.62
C ASP A 166 17.36 36.87 -1.58
N GLY A 167 17.22 35.60 -1.20
CA GLY A 167 17.56 34.46 -2.05
C GLY A 167 16.77 34.42 -3.34
N TYR A 168 15.45 34.63 -3.29
CA TYR A 168 14.60 34.72 -4.48
C TYR A 168 14.93 35.92 -5.36
N ASN A 169 15.18 37.10 -4.75
CA ASN A 169 15.55 38.31 -5.47
C ASN A 169 16.87 38.13 -6.23
N LEU A 170 17.86 37.50 -5.61
CA LEU A 170 19.13 37.19 -6.27
C LEU A 170 18.96 36.13 -7.37
N ALA A 171 18.16 35.09 -7.12
CA ALA A 171 17.83 34.07 -8.11
C ALA A 171 17.19 34.68 -9.37
N ALA A 172 16.26 35.62 -9.19
CA ALA A 172 15.61 36.33 -10.29
C ALA A 172 16.62 37.17 -11.10
N LYS A 173 17.53 37.89 -10.44
CA LYS A 173 18.58 38.70 -11.09
C LYS A 173 19.57 37.87 -11.92
N GLN A 174 19.86 36.63 -11.49
CA GLN A 174 20.83 35.74 -12.17
C GLN A 174 20.22 34.86 -13.28
N GLY A 175 18.92 35.01 -13.57
CA GLY A 175 18.24 34.31 -14.67
C GLY A 175 18.41 32.78 -14.63
N ARG A 176 19.01 32.20 -15.68
CA ARG A 176 19.19 30.73 -15.79
C ARG A 176 20.13 30.16 -14.71
N GLN A 177 21.15 30.91 -14.30
CA GLN A 177 22.08 30.50 -13.24
C GLN A 177 21.43 30.55 -11.86
N GLY A 178 20.49 31.49 -11.65
CA GLY A 178 19.76 31.65 -10.40
C GLY A 178 18.67 30.60 -10.14
N ARG A 179 18.32 29.73 -11.11
CA ARG A 179 17.29 28.69 -10.92
C ARG A 179 17.64 27.70 -9.82
N ALA A 180 18.92 27.35 -9.69
CA ALA A 180 19.37 26.45 -8.63
C ALA A 180 19.19 27.09 -7.25
N LEU A 181 19.41 28.41 -7.15
CA LEU A 181 19.26 29.17 -5.91
C LEU A 181 17.80 29.25 -5.51
N GLY A 182 16.92 29.59 -6.46
CA GLY A 182 15.48 29.62 -6.23
C GLY A 182 14.92 28.25 -5.79
N PHE A 183 15.51 27.15 -6.27
CA PHE A 183 15.16 25.80 -5.81
C PHE A 183 15.58 25.54 -4.37
N VAL A 184 16.80 25.94 -3.96
CA VAL A 184 17.25 25.85 -2.56
C VAL A 184 16.34 26.69 -1.66
N MET A 185 16.00 27.91 -2.06
CA MET A 185 15.08 28.77 -1.30
C MET A 185 13.70 28.14 -1.17
N THR A 186 13.20 27.49 -2.23
CA THR A 186 11.93 26.76 -2.18
C THR A 186 11.98 25.61 -1.19
N ILE A 187 13.10 24.89 -1.09
CA ILE A 187 13.23 23.82 -0.08
C ILE A 187 13.24 24.40 1.33
N PHE A 188 14.01 25.47 1.59
CA PHE A 188 14.01 26.13 2.91
C PHE A 188 12.61 26.65 3.27
N GLN A 189 11.91 27.25 2.31
CA GLN A 189 10.53 27.67 2.46
C GLN A 189 9.60 26.49 2.80
N LYS A 190 9.79 25.32 2.15
CA LYS A 190 9.04 24.09 2.47
C LYS A 190 9.38 23.55 3.87
N ILE A 191 10.64 23.60 4.30
CA ILE A 191 11.08 23.16 5.64
C ILE A 191 10.48 24.06 6.74
N ALA A 192 10.41 25.37 6.48
CA ALA A 192 9.78 26.34 7.38
C ALA A 192 8.29 26.06 7.64
N ALA A 193 7.66 25.22 6.81
CA ALA A 193 6.29 24.77 6.99
C ALA A 193 6.13 23.52 7.88
N SER A 194 7.20 23.04 8.52
CA SER A 194 7.14 21.86 9.40
C SER A 194 7.45 22.18 10.85
N SER A 195 8.68 22.58 11.14
CA SER A 195 9.11 22.97 12.48
C SER A 195 10.31 23.87 12.43
N PHE A 196 10.42 24.77 13.42
CA PHE A 196 11.63 25.56 13.62
C PHE A 196 12.83 24.69 13.95
N ALA A 197 12.64 23.55 14.62
CA ALA A 197 13.71 22.57 14.86
C ALA A 197 14.30 22.02 13.54
N ALA A 198 13.46 21.68 12.55
CA ALA A 198 13.91 21.22 11.24
C ALA A 198 14.61 22.33 10.44
N VAL A 199 14.11 23.56 10.53
CA VAL A 199 14.78 24.73 9.93
C VAL A 199 16.16 24.92 10.54
N LYS A 200 16.28 24.93 11.88
CA LYS A 200 17.56 25.07 12.60
C LYS A 200 18.55 23.99 12.19
N ALA A 201 18.14 22.72 12.22
CA ALA A 201 19.00 21.60 11.83
C ALA A 201 19.48 21.73 10.37
N THR A 202 18.63 22.24 9.47
CA THR A 202 19.00 22.44 8.05
C THR A 202 19.93 23.63 7.87
N LEU A 203 19.69 24.75 8.57
CA LEU A 203 20.56 25.92 8.57
C LEU A 203 21.94 25.60 9.17
N GLN A 204 22.01 24.88 10.29
CA GLN A 204 23.28 24.44 10.88
C GLN A 204 24.08 23.53 9.93
N ARG A 205 23.41 22.55 9.29
CA ARG A 205 24.07 21.70 8.27
C ARG A 205 24.52 22.49 7.05
N ARG A 206 23.73 23.46 6.60
CA ARG A 206 24.10 24.38 5.51
C ARG A 206 25.32 25.21 5.89
N LEU A 207 25.35 25.78 7.09
CA LEU A 207 26.48 26.53 7.62
C LEU A 207 27.74 25.67 7.69
N LEU A 208 27.63 24.43 8.18
CA LEU A 208 28.75 23.48 8.21
C LEU A 208 29.29 23.22 6.80
N MET A 209 28.43 22.94 5.83
CA MET A 209 28.85 22.67 4.44
C MET A 209 29.52 23.88 3.80
N LEU A 210 29.00 25.09 4.02
CA LEU A 210 29.63 26.34 3.56
C LEU A 210 31.00 26.57 4.21
N THR A 211 31.12 26.25 5.51
CA THR A 211 32.38 26.36 6.26
C THR A 211 33.42 25.39 5.72
N ILE A 212 33.05 24.14 5.45
CA ILE A 212 33.95 23.14 4.83
C ILE A 212 34.35 23.57 3.42
N GLN A 213 33.42 24.13 2.64
CA GLN A 213 33.71 24.63 1.29
C GLN A 213 34.76 25.75 1.31
N GLU A 214 34.64 26.71 2.23
CA GLU A 214 35.63 27.78 2.38
C GLU A 214 37.00 27.24 2.82
N ALA A 215 37.05 26.24 3.70
CA ALA A 215 38.31 25.59 4.04
C ALA A 215 38.96 24.92 2.80
N VAL A 216 38.17 24.29 1.93
CA VAL A 216 38.69 23.71 0.67
C VAL A 216 39.21 24.80 -0.27
N GLU A 217 38.50 25.93 -0.40
CA GLU A 217 38.93 27.06 -1.24
C GLU A 217 40.23 27.69 -0.72
N ARG A 218 40.40 27.84 0.60
CA ARG A 218 41.66 28.32 1.20
C ARG A 218 42.82 27.35 1.00
N ASP A 219 42.57 26.05 1.08
CA ASP A 219 43.55 25.00 0.76
C ASP A 219 43.97 25.08 -0.73
N GLU A 220 43.02 25.30 -1.65
CA GLU A 220 43.27 25.54 -3.08
C GLU A 220 44.11 26.82 -3.32
N LEU A 221 43.96 27.85 -2.47
CA LEU A 221 44.73 29.10 -2.49
C LEU A 221 46.07 29.03 -1.74
N LEU A 222 46.44 27.87 -1.19
CA LEU A 222 47.64 27.66 -0.38
C LEU A 222 47.69 28.50 0.93
N ASP A 223 46.53 28.94 1.44
CA ASP A 223 46.38 29.61 2.73
C ASP A 223 46.18 28.59 3.86
N VAL A 224 47.30 28.07 4.38
CA VAL A 224 47.30 27.02 5.43
C VAL A 224 46.72 27.54 6.75
N ASP A 225 47.11 28.73 7.18
CA ASP A 225 46.67 29.32 8.46
C ASP A 225 45.16 29.61 8.45
N GLY A 226 44.66 30.14 7.33
CA GLY A 226 43.24 30.38 7.14
C GLY A 226 42.44 29.09 7.07
N ARG A 227 42.92 28.08 6.33
CA ARG A 227 42.29 26.76 6.28
C ARG A 227 42.16 26.14 7.66
N ASP A 228 43.23 26.13 8.45
CA ASP A 228 43.24 25.49 9.77
C ASP A 228 42.29 26.18 10.75
N ARG A 229 42.13 27.51 10.65
CA ARG A 229 41.13 28.28 11.40
C ARG A 229 39.70 27.87 11.03
N ILE A 230 39.39 27.79 9.73
CA ILE A 230 38.04 27.42 9.27
C ILE A 230 37.72 25.95 9.58
N LEU A 231 38.71 25.04 9.50
CA LEU A 231 38.52 23.65 9.92
C LEU A 231 38.26 23.52 11.42
N LYS A 232 38.86 24.40 12.24
CA LYS A 232 38.52 24.46 13.66
C LYS A 232 37.07 24.89 13.87
N GLU A 233 36.62 25.93 13.19
CA GLU A 233 35.20 26.34 13.22
C GLU A 233 34.26 25.22 12.79
N ALA A 234 34.61 24.46 11.74
CA ALA A 234 33.81 23.30 11.30
C ALA A 234 33.73 22.20 12.37
N ARG A 235 34.83 21.92 13.09
CA ARG A 235 34.83 20.95 14.21
C ARG A 235 33.94 21.44 15.35
N ASP A 236 34.02 22.71 15.69
CA ASP A 236 33.21 23.30 16.77
C ASP A 236 31.72 23.24 16.41
N LEU A 237 31.35 23.54 15.16
CA LEU A 237 29.99 23.36 14.65
C LEU A 237 29.50 21.91 14.70
N ILE A 238 30.33 20.93 14.31
CA ILE A 238 29.98 19.51 14.39
C ILE A 238 29.70 19.12 15.84
N ARG A 239 30.54 19.55 16.77
CA ARG A 239 30.35 19.25 18.19
C ARG A 239 29.03 19.81 18.71
N GLU A 240 28.66 21.04 18.31
CA GLU A 240 27.37 21.64 18.66
C GLU A 240 26.19 20.87 18.04
N ILE A 241 26.24 20.54 16.75
CA ILE A 241 25.14 19.87 16.03
C ILE A 241 24.84 18.49 16.60
N TYR A 242 25.88 17.75 17.01
CA TYR A 242 25.78 16.36 17.46
C TYR A 242 25.89 16.21 18.98
N ASP A 243 25.90 17.32 19.73
CA ASP A 243 26.05 17.37 21.19
C ASP A 243 27.23 16.54 21.71
N LEU A 244 28.40 16.72 21.08
CA LEU A 244 29.61 15.95 21.39
C LEU A 244 30.42 16.58 22.53
N PRO A 245 30.87 15.78 23.52
CA PRO A 245 31.66 16.28 24.65
C PRO A 245 33.04 16.82 24.21
N ASP A 246 33.61 17.73 25.02
CA ASP A 246 34.99 18.24 24.79
C ASP A 246 36.08 17.31 25.32
N ASP A 247 35.96 16.02 25.03
CA ASP A 247 36.94 15.02 25.42
C ASP A 247 37.60 14.38 24.19
N ALA A 248 38.54 13.46 24.44
CA ALA A 248 39.24 12.77 23.36
C ALA A 248 38.28 11.99 22.43
N VAL A 249 37.18 11.47 22.96
CA VAL A 249 36.21 10.66 22.20
C VAL A 249 35.35 11.56 21.32
N GLY A 250 34.79 12.63 21.88
CA GLY A 250 34.00 13.62 21.15
C GLY A 250 34.82 14.32 20.07
N ARG A 251 36.09 14.65 20.33
CA ARG A 251 37.00 15.20 19.30
C ARG A 251 37.29 14.22 18.17
N ALA A 252 37.51 12.94 18.49
CA ALA A 252 37.72 11.91 17.46
C ALA A 252 36.47 11.69 16.60
N GLN A 253 35.28 11.68 17.21
CA GLN A 253 34.00 11.59 16.50
C GLN A 253 33.76 12.82 15.61
N ALA A 254 34.07 14.02 16.10
CA ALA A 254 33.95 15.24 15.32
C ALA A 254 34.86 15.21 14.07
N GLU A 255 36.09 14.69 14.22
CA GLU A 255 37.02 14.54 13.10
C GLU A 255 36.52 13.51 12.07
N GLN A 256 35.94 12.39 12.53
CA GLN A 256 35.32 11.41 11.64
C GLN A 256 34.16 12.02 10.84
N LEU A 257 33.24 12.72 11.51
CA LEU A 257 32.09 13.38 10.86
C LEU A 257 32.53 14.48 9.89
N LEU A 258 33.60 15.22 10.21
CA LEU A 258 34.18 16.22 9.32
C LEU A 258 34.72 15.59 8.03
N ALA A 259 35.43 14.46 8.15
CA ALA A 259 35.93 13.72 7.01
C ALA A 259 34.78 13.20 6.12
N GLU A 260 33.73 12.62 6.73
CA GLU A 260 32.54 12.15 6.02
C GLU A 260 31.82 13.29 5.29
N ALA A 261 31.61 14.44 5.96
CA ALA A 261 30.99 15.63 5.38
C ALA A 261 31.81 16.19 4.21
N LYS A 262 33.14 16.24 4.33
CA LYS A 262 34.05 16.67 3.25
C LYS A 262 33.93 15.74 2.03
N VAL A 263 33.88 14.42 2.24
CA VAL A 263 33.68 13.45 1.15
C VAL A 263 32.32 13.65 0.46
N GLN A 264 31.26 13.85 1.24
CA GLN A 264 29.91 14.10 0.72
C GLN A 264 29.87 15.38 -0.13
N LEU A 265 30.48 16.46 0.37
CA LEU A 265 30.58 17.74 -0.32
C LEU A 265 31.29 17.59 -1.68
N LEU A 266 32.46 16.97 -1.70
CA LEU A 266 33.25 16.77 -2.93
C LEU A 266 32.51 15.90 -3.95
N LYS A 267 31.79 14.88 -3.49
CA LYS A 267 30.95 14.04 -4.35
C LYS A 267 29.81 14.85 -4.98
N LYS A 268 29.14 15.68 -4.18
CA LYS A 268 28.01 16.51 -4.63
C LYS A 268 28.43 17.69 -5.52
N ARG A 269 29.61 18.28 -5.30
CA ARG A 269 30.21 19.35 -6.15
C ARG A 269 30.34 18.92 -7.61
N LYS A 270 30.57 17.62 -7.86
CA LYS A 270 30.62 17.03 -9.23
C LYS A 270 29.24 16.77 -9.84
N GLU A 271 28.18 16.72 -9.05
CA GLU A 271 26.82 16.35 -9.46
C GLU A 271 25.88 17.55 -9.67
N THR A 272 26.29 18.78 -9.29
CA THR A 272 25.44 19.98 -9.26
C THR A 272 24.80 20.31 -10.62
N ALA A 273 25.55 20.17 -11.72
CA ALA A 273 25.04 20.44 -13.07
C ALA A 273 23.97 19.43 -13.55
N ALA A 274 24.00 18.19 -13.06
CA ALA A 274 23.02 17.17 -13.38
C ALA A 274 21.73 17.31 -12.56
N PHE A 275 21.82 17.91 -11.36
CA PHE A 275 20.72 18.08 -10.43
C PHE A 275 19.75 19.22 -10.82
N VAL A 276 20.26 20.34 -11.36
CA VAL A 276 19.43 21.46 -11.85
C VAL A 276 18.46 21.04 -12.97
N LYS A 277 18.85 20.10 -13.85
CA LYS A 277 17.95 19.52 -14.87
C LYS A 277 16.80 18.67 -14.27
N LYS A 278 16.96 18.19 -13.04
CA LYS A 278 15.92 17.45 -12.29
C LYS A 278 14.98 18.37 -11.50
N ALA A 279 15.41 19.58 -11.13
CA ALA A 279 14.61 20.54 -10.36
C ALA A 279 13.35 21.02 -11.11
N GLU A 280 13.40 21.13 -12.44
CA GLU A 280 12.22 21.42 -13.29
C GLU A 280 11.20 20.25 -13.37
N SER A 281 11.45 19.14 -12.67
CA SER A 281 10.56 17.97 -12.58
C SER A 281 10.37 17.51 -11.14
N TYR A 282 10.61 18.41 -10.17
CA TYR A 282 10.44 18.06 -8.77
C TYR A 282 8.97 17.80 -8.49
N ASP A 283 8.69 16.61 -7.98
CA ASP A 283 7.34 16.17 -7.65
C ASP A 283 6.91 16.78 -6.31
N ASP A 284 5.63 17.08 -6.13
CA ASP A 284 5.07 17.67 -4.91
C ASP A 284 4.95 16.68 -3.74
N THR A 285 5.54 15.50 -3.86
CA THR A 285 5.46 14.43 -2.88
C THR A 285 6.38 14.69 -1.69
N GLU A 286 5.96 14.28 -0.48
CA GLU A 286 6.80 14.47 0.72
C GLU A 286 8.15 13.74 0.67
N ILE A 287 8.27 12.63 -0.09
CA ILE A 287 9.55 11.94 -0.27
C ILE A 287 10.54 12.84 -1.01
N ALA A 288 10.05 13.57 -2.02
CA ALA A 288 10.84 14.57 -2.69
C ALA A 288 11.22 15.67 -1.69
N ALA A 289 10.29 16.17 -0.87
CA ALA A 289 10.60 17.18 0.15
C ALA A 289 11.72 16.75 1.13
N ALA A 290 11.69 15.51 1.63
CA ALA A 290 12.73 14.97 2.52
C ALA A 290 14.10 14.82 1.84
N VAL A 291 14.15 14.38 0.57
CA VAL A 291 15.40 14.34 -0.21
C VAL A 291 15.91 15.75 -0.55
N GLY A 292 14.97 16.70 -0.69
CA GLY A 292 15.25 18.12 -0.89
C GLY A 292 16.05 18.70 0.26
N GLU A 293 15.69 18.38 1.51
CA GLU A 293 16.37 18.85 2.72
C GLU A 293 17.89 18.62 2.67
N GLU A 294 18.33 17.39 2.43
CA GLU A 294 19.75 17.04 2.31
C GLU A 294 20.44 17.78 1.15
N SER A 295 19.72 17.92 0.04
CA SER A 295 20.23 18.58 -1.17
C SER A 295 20.41 20.09 -0.95
N ALA A 296 19.46 20.76 -0.29
CA ALA A 296 19.55 22.18 0.05
C ALA A 296 20.73 22.47 0.98
N ALA A 297 20.95 21.62 1.99
CA ALA A 297 22.07 21.76 2.91
C ALA A 297 23.44 21.64 2.19
N THR A 298 23.56 20.77 1.19
CA THR A 298 24.85 20.43 0.54
C THR A 298 25.17 21.21 -0.74
N MET A 299 24.20 21.91 -1.37
CA MET A 299 24.39 22.67 -2.61
C MET A 299 25.13 24.02 -2.41
N VAL A 300 26.36 23.98 -1.90
CA VAL A 300 27.15 25.18 -1.56
C VAL A 300 27.58 26.01 -2.77
N SER A 301 27.65 25.40 -3.96
CA SER A 301 28.01 26.10 -5.20
C SER A 301 27.00 27.15 -5.64
N VAL A 302 25.88 27.26 -4.94
CA VAL A 302 24.77 28.16 -5.21
C VAL A 302 24.47 28.99 -3.97
N ALA A 303 25.53 29.51 -3.34
CA ALA A 303 25.41 30.25 -2.10
C ALA A 303 25.01 31.72 -2.30
N LEU A 304 24.39 32.31 -1.28
CA LEU A 304 24.18 33.75 -1.21
C LEU A 304 25.51 34.47 -0.89
N PRO A 305 25.65 35.76 -1.28
CA PRO A 305 26.72 36.60 -0.78
C PRO A 305 26.70 36.62 0.75
N GLU A 306 27.86 36.34 1.37
CA GLU A 306 28.01 36.28 2.83
C GLU A 306 27.02 35.33 3.52
N GLU A 307 26.58 34.25 2.84
CA GLU A 307 25.55 33.35 3.37
C GLU A 307 25.91 32.76 4.74
N ARG A 308 27.19 32.44 4.99
CA ARG A 308 27.66 31.95 6.29
C ARG A 308 27.27 32.90 7.42
N ARG A 309 27.59 34.19 7.27
CA ARG A 309 27.29 35.24 8.25
C ARG A 309 25.78 35.40 8.44
N ARG A 310 25.02 35.46 7.34
CA ARG A 310 23.55 35.57 7.39
C ARG A 310 22.91 34.40 8.14
N ILE A 311 23.38 33.17 7.91
CA ILE A 311 22.89 31.99 8.61
C ILE A 311 23.26 32.03 10.11
N GLN A 312 24.47 32.49 10.45
CA GLN A 312 24.87 32.69 11.85
C GLN A 312 23.94 33.71 12.54
N GLU A 313 23.73 34.88 11.93
CA GLU A 313 22.83 35.93 12.46
C GLU A 313 21.38 35.43 12.63
N LEU A 314 20.91 34.53 11.75
CA LEU A 314 19.62 33.87 11.92
C LEU A 314 19.62 32.89 13.10
N LEU A 315 20.64 32.03 13.21
CA LEU A 315 20.75 31.03 14.27
C LEU A 315 20.88 31.66 15.66
N GLU A 316 21.52 32.84 15.76
CA GLU A 316 21.60 33.62 17.00
C GLU A 316 20.23 34.14 17.47
N GLN A 317 19.30 34.41 16.54
CA GLN A 317 17.94 34.83 16.82
C GLN A 317 16.97 33.66 17.04
N PHE A 318 17.47 32.42 17.04
CA PHE A 318 16.62 31.24 17.21
C PHE A 318 15.92 31.26 18.58
N PRO A 319 14.59 31.03 18.64
CA PRO A 319 13.85 31.08 19.89
C PRO A 319 14.33 29.98 20.85
N ASN A 320 14.50 30.35 22.12
CA ASN A 320 14.87 29.42 23.17
C ASN A 320 13.63 28.74 23.76
N GLY A 321 13.77 27.47 24.13
CA GLY A 321 12.69 26.70 24.74
C GLY A 321 11.94 25.79 23.76
N MET A 322 10.74 25.37 24.14
CA MET A 322 9.92 24.48 23.34
C MET A 322 9.08 25.28 22.35
N GLU A 323 9.11 24.87 21.08
CA GLU A 323 8.31 25.45 20.00
C GLU A 323 6.81 25.41 20.32
N THR A 324 6.06 26.47 20.01
CA THR A 324 4.61 26.58 20.23
C THR A 324 3.86 25.42 19.60
N LYS A 325 4.23 25.01 18.39
CA LYS A 325 3.64 23.85 17.70
C LYS A 325 3.85 22.55 18.47
N THR A 326 5.06 22.35 19.03
CA THR A 326 5.35 21.20 19.88
C THR A 326 4.54 21.28 21.18
N GLN A 327 4.40 22.46 21.78
CA GLN A 327 3.55 22.66 22.96
C GLN A 327 2.08 22.29 22.69
N VAL A 328 1.50 22.75 21.58
CA VAL A 328 0.13 22.41 21.17
C VAL A 328 -0.05 20.89 21.06
N LEU A 329 0.91 20.21 20.42
CA LEU A 329 0.89 18.74 20.34
C LEU A 329 0.96 18.10 21.73
N ILE A 330 1.88 18.54 22.58
CA ILE A 330 2.07 18.01 23.93
C ILE A 330 0.79 18.17 24.77
N ASP A 331 0.14 19.33 24.70
CA ASP A 331 -1.11 19.59 25.40
C ASP A 331 -2.24 18.66 24.90
N ALA A 332 -2.33 18.47 23.58
CA ALA A 332 -3.29 17.56 22.96
C ALA A 332 -3.07 16.11 23.40
N LEU A 333 -1.82 15.62 23.39
CA LEU A 333 -1.46 14.29 23.87
C LEU A 333 -1.85 14.11 25.35
N GLY A 334 -1.58 15.13 26.18
CA GLY A 334 -1.96 15.14 27.58
C GLY A 334 -3.46 15.02 27.79
N GLN A 335 -4.27 15.77 27.02
CA GLN A 335 -5.73 15.68 27.08
C GLN A 335 -6.25 14.29 26.69
N LEU A 336 -5.72 13.70 25.61
CA LEU A 336 -6.10 12.35 25.16
C LEU A 336 -5.75 11.28 26.19
N TRP A 337 -4.56 11.35 26.78
CA TRP A 337 -4.11 10.38 27.78
C TRP A 337 -4.76 10.53 29.14
N ARG A 338 -5.34 11.70 29.48
CA ARG A 338 -6.22 11.84 30.64
C ARG A 338 -7.48 11.00 30.49
N VAL A 339 -8.03 10.90 29.28
CA VAL A 339 -9.22 10.08 29.01
C VAL A 339 -8.84 8.60 28.86
N ASN A 340 -7.79 8.29 28.10
CA ASN A 340 -7.29 6.92 27.95
C ASN A 340 -5.76 6.85 28.10
N PRO A 341 -5.26 6.44 29.29
CA PRO A 341 -3.82 6.34 29.55
C PRO A 341 -3.05 5.33 28.71
N ARG A 342 -3.71 4.49 27.91
CA ARG A 342 -3.10 3.49 27.02
C ARG A 342 -3.34 3.76 25.54
N GLU A 343 -3.86 4.94 25.18
CA GLU A 343 -4.12 5.28 23.78
C GLU A 343 -2.82 5.29 22.96
N LYS A 344 -2.84 4.56 21.83
CA LYS A 344 -1.73 4.53 20.87
C LYS A 344 -1.95 5.60 19.82
N ILE A 345 -0.97 6.48 19.66
CA ILE A 345 -1.06 7.68 18.84
C ILE A 345 0.03 7.64 17.77
N VAL A 346 -0.37 7.90 16.52
CA VAL A 346 0.55 7.99 15.38
C VAL A 346 0.76 9.46 15.04
N ILE A 347 2.00 9.90 14.86
CA ILE A 347 2.32 11.28 14.51
C ILE A 347 3.15 11.26 13.23
N PHE A 348 2.66 11.92 12.19
CA PHE A 348 3.38 12.09 10.94
C PHE A 348 4.11 13.43 10.91
N THR A 349 5.40 13.37 10.52
CA THR A 349 6.20 14.55 10.19
C THR A 349 7.09 14.26 8.98
N THR A 350 7.24 15.23 8.09
CA THR A 350 8.01 15.05 6.85
C THR A 350 9.52 15.02 7.12
N TYR A 351 10.01 15.87 8.03
CA TYR A 351 11.43 16.18 8.17
C TYR A 351 12.08 15.46 9.35
N LEU A 352 13.30 14.98 9.14
CA LEU A 352 14.04 14.22 10.17
C LEU A 352 14.43 15.10 11.37
N GLY A 353 14.69 16.40 11.13
CA GLY A 353 15.04 17.35 12.19
C GLY A 353 13.94 17.52 13.24
N SER A 354 12.66 17.47 12.84
CA SER A 354 11.52 17.57 13.75
C SER A 354 11.44 16.38 14.71
N ILE A 355 11.88 15.18 14.28
CA ILE A 355 11.70 13.94 15.05
C ILE A 355 12.50 13.95 16.34
N ALA A 356 13.74 14.43 16.32
CA ALA A 356 14.59 14.43 17.51
C ALA A 356 13.96 15.32 18.60
N GLY A 357 13.62 16.56 18.24
CA GLY A 357 12.97 17.50 19.16
C GLY A 357 11.62 17.00 19.69
N LEU A 358 10.79 16.41 18.82
CA LEU A 358 9.50 15.82 19.22
C LEU A 358 9.67 14.64 20.17
N LYS A 359 10.62 13.74 19.87
CA LYS A 359 10.89 12.59 20.73
C LYS A 359 11.30 13.05 22.12
N ASP A 360 12.27 13.96 22.20
CA ASP A 360 12.79 14.45 23.47
C ASP A 360 11.70 15.20 24.26
N ALA A 361 10.90 16.05 23.60
CA ALA A 361 9.80 16.76 24.23
C ALA A 361 8.75 15.81 24.82
N ILE A 362 8.36 14.77 24.07
CA ILE A 362 7.37 13.78 24.52
C ILE A 362 7.92 12.94 25.68
N GLU A 363 9.15 12.42 25.57
CA GLU A 363 9.75 11.57 26.60
C GLU A 363 9.98 12.33 27.91
N ARG A 364 10.36 13.61 27.82
CA ARG A 364 10.59 14.48 28.97
C ARG A 364 9.28 14.89 29.66
N THR A 365 8.24 15.16 28.88
CA THR A 365 6.93 15.58 29.43
C THR A 365 6.10 14.41 29.94
N PHE A 366 6.20 13.24 29.29
CA PHE A 366 5.42 12.05 29.64
C PHE A 366 6.31 10.81 29.84
N PRO A 367 7.04 10.74 30.98
CA PRO A 367 7.87 9.59 31.30
C PRO A 367 7.07 8.29 31.29
N GLY A 368 7.61 7.26 30.65
CA GLY A 368 7.00 5.92 30.60
C GLY A 368 5.96 5.69 29.50
N LYS A 369 5.61 6.72 28.70
CA LYS A 369 4.77 6.53 27.49
C LYS A 369 5.51 5.87 26.34
N GLY A 370 6.80 6.19 26.19
CA GLY A 370 7.69 5.64 25.17
C GLY A 370 7.36 6.12 23.75
N VAL A 371 8.41 6.38 22.97
CA VAL A 371 8.31 6.83 21.58
C VAL A 371 9.07 5.88 20.68
N GLU A 372 8.39 5.30 19.68
CA GLU A 372 9.05 4.57 18.60
C GLU A 372 9.15 5.46 17.37
N VAL A 373 10.25 5.35 16.63
CA VAL A 373 10.43 6.10 15.38
C VAL A 373 10.47 5.18 14.19
N LEU A 374 9.57 5.42 13.24
CA LEU A 374 9.54 4.78 11.95
C LEU A 374 10.11 5.71 10.89
N LYS A 375 11.41 5.52 10.61
CA LYS A 375 12.13 6.20 9.53
C LYS A 375 12.09 5.37 8.24
N GLY A 376 12.55 5.97 7.13
CA GLY A 376 12.84 5.21 5.91
C GLY A 376 13.85 4.10 6.20
N GLY A 377 13.82 3.03 5.41
CA GLY A 377 14.63 1.83 5.65
C GLY A 377 14.11 0.65 4.86
N ASP A 378 14.76 -0.51 5.03
CA ASP A 378 14.29 -1.76 4.45
C ASP A 378 12.93 -2.19 5.03
N HIS A 379 12.26 -3.12 4.37
CA HIS A 379 10.94 -3.57 4.81
C HIS A 379 11.00 -4.23 6.21
N GLY A 380 12.12 -4.89 6.54
CA GLY A 380 12.35 -5.52 7.83
C GLY A 380 12.35 -4.53 9.00
N ALA A 381 13.10 -3.43 8.89
CA ALA A 381 13.15 -2.40 9.93
C ALA A 381 11.78 -1.76 10.19
N LYS A 382 11.01 -1.50 9.12
CA LYS A 382 9.64 -0.94 9.22
C LYS A 382 8.70 -1.89 9.97
N LEU A 383 8.73 -3.18 9.63
CA LEU A 383 7.95 -4.21 10.32
C LEU A 383 8.35 -4.34 11.79
N ALA A 384 9.65 -4.27 12.11
CA ALA A 384 10.13 -4.34 13.47
C ALA A 384 9.63 -3.17 14.33
N ALA A 385 9.69 -1.93 13.81
CA ALA A 385 9.15 -0.75 14.49
C ALA A 385 7.63 -0.86 14.70
N GLN A 386 6.88 -1.27 13.67
CA GLN A 386 5.44 -1.52 13.78
C GLN A 386 5.12 -2.56 14.86
N ARG A 387 5.87 -3.67 14.90
CA ARG A 387 5.70 -4.74 15.91
C ARG A 387 5.98 -4.24 17.32
N ARG A 388 7.06 -3.49 17.55
CA ARG A 388 7.36 -2.87 18.85
C ARG A 388 6.23 -1.95 19.29
N PHE A 389 5.79 -1.07 18.40
CA PHE A 389 4.68 -0.17 18.66
C PHE A 389 3.35 -0.89 18.91
N ARG A 390 3.11 -2.06 18.29
CA ARG A 390 1.86 -2.82 18.49
C ARG A 390 1.76 -3.49 19.87
N ARG A 391 2.88 -3.78 20.54
CA ARG A 391 2.90 -4.47 21.85
C ARG A 391 2.09 -3.70 22.91
N LYS A 392 1.45 -4.41 23.83
CA LYS A 392 0.61 -3.82 24.89
C LYS A 392 1.43 -2.98 25.88
N ASP A 393 2.63 -3.45 26.16
CA ASP A 393 3.70 -2.86 26.96
C ASP A 393 4.71 -2.06 26.11
N GLY A 394 4.47 -1.97 24.80
CA GLY A 394 5.27 -1.17 23.88
C GLY A 394 4.97 0.33 23.95
N PRO A 395 5.72 1.15 23.21
CA PRO A 395 5.56 2.59 23.18
C PRO A 395 4.13 3.00 22.77
N GLN A 396 3.68 4.13 23.29
CA GLN A 396 2.35 4.71 23.04
C GLN A 396 2.35 5.74 21.92
N VAL A 397 3.52 6.23 21.50
CA VAL A 397 3.67 7.12 20.34
C VAL A 397 4.50 6.45 19.24
N LEU A 398 4.04 6.58 18.00
CA LEU A 398 4.82 6.25 16.80
C LEU A 398 5.04 7.51 15.97
N LEU A 399 6.30 7.95 15.85
CA LEU A 399 6.71 9.04 14.96
C LEU A 399 7.05 8.47 13.57
N CYS A 400 6.31 8.87 12.54
CA CYS A 400 6.48 8.40 11.17
C CYS A 400 7.05 9.49 10.27
N THR A 401 8.14 9.19 9.55
CA THR A 401 8.62 10.07 8.46
C THR A 401 7.78 9.91 7.18
N ALA A 402 7.95 10.83 6.22
CA ALA A 402 7.43 10.71 4.86
C ALA A 402 7.77 9.39 4.15
N ALA A 403 8.89 8.75 4.52
CA ALA A 403 9.34 7.46 3.98
C ALA A 403 8.64 6.24 4.65
N GLY A 404 7.97 6.44 5.77
CA GLY A 404 7.13 5.47 6.47
C GLY A 404 5.71 5.34 5.91
N ARG A 405 5.35 6.17 4.91
CA ARG A 405 4.00 6.32 4.37
C ARG A 405 3.48 5.11 3.61
N GLU A 406 4.38 4.28 3.07
CA GLU A 406 4.03 3.13 2.24
C GLU A 406 4.27 1.79 2.95
N GLY A 407 3.35 0.84 2.71
CA GLY A 407 3.57 -0.57 3.00
C GLY A 407 3.34 -1.05 4.43
N ILE A 408 2.80 -0.23 5.34
CA ILE A 408 2.45 -0.66 6.72
C ILE A 408 0.99 -0.35 7.08
N ASN A 409 0.41 -1.22 7.91
CA ASN A 409 -0.95 -1.10 8.44
C ASN A 409 -0.89 -0.73 9.93
N LEU A 410 -1.55 0.36 10.33
CA LEU A 410 -1.53 0.90 11.70
C LEU A 410 -2.93 0.90 12.33
N GLN A 411 -3.83 0.03 11.88
CA GLN A 411 -5.24 -0.01 12.29
C GLN A 411 -5.47 -0.34 13.77
N PHE A 412 -4.44 -0.78 14.48
CA PHE A 412 -4.49 -0.93 15.94
C PHE A 412 -4.37 0.40 16.69
N ALA A 413 -3.97 1.47 16.00
CA ALA A 413 -4.10 2.84 16.44
C ALA A 413 -5.31 3.49 15.76
N ARG A 414 -5.97 4.40 16.47
CA ARG A 414 -7.13 5.15 15.96
C ARG A 414 -6.94 6.66 15.98
N VAL A 415 -5.88 7.15 16.61
CA VAL A 415 -5.56 8.58 16.67
C VAL A 415 -4.33 8.86 15.82
N LEU A 416 -4.43 9.84 14.92
CA LEU A 416 -3.37 10.30 14.06
C LEU A 416 -3.22 11.83 14.14
N PHE A 417 -2.00 12.30 14.36
CA PHE A 417 -1.64 13.71 14.21
C PHE A 417 -0.80 13.90 12.95
N ASN A 418 -1.17 14.87 12.12
CA ASN A 418 -0.30 15.44 11.12
C ASN A 418 0.37 16.66 11.74
N TYR A 419 1.63 16.48 12.15
CA TYR A 419 2.43 17.55 12.72
C TYR A 419 2.78 18.61 11.68
N ASP A 420 2.96 18.20 10.42
CA ASP A 420 3.08 19.09 9.27
C ASP A 420 2.16 18.65 8.13
N LEU A 421 1.69 19.65 7.37
CA LEU A 421 0.85 19.43 6.20
C LEU A 421 1.71 19.18 4.96
N PRO A 422 1.41 18.13 4.16
CA PRO A 422 2.04 17.95 2.87
C PRO A 422 1.56 18.99 1.85
N TRP A 423 2.28 19.10 0.73
CA TRP A 423 1.89 19.97 -0.40
C TRP A 423 0.89 19.33 -1.36
N ASN A 424 0.70 18.01 -1.23
CA ASN A 424 -0.22 17.21 -2.01
C ASN A 424 -1.31 16.65 -1.07
N PRO A 425 -2.60 16.96 -1.29
CA PRO A 425 -3.67 16.50 -0.40
C PRO A 425 -3.80 14.98 -0.35
N MET A 426 -3.32 14.32 -1.39
CA MET A 426 -3.41 12.88 -1.48
C MET A 426 -2.37 12.17 -0.61
N ASP A 427 -1.27 12.85 -0.27
CA ASP A 427 -0.34 12.37 0.74
C ASP A 427 -1.01 12.33 2.12
N LEU A 428 -1.87 13.32 2.41
CA LEU A 428 -2.67 13.37 3.63
C LEU A 428 -3.70 12.23 3.69
N GLU A 429 -4.44 11.99 2.61
CA GLU A 429 -5.38 10.86 2.52
C GLU A 429 -4.65 9.50 2.68
N GLN A 430 -3.43 9.36 2.13
CA GLN A 430 -2.62 8.16 2.32
C GLN A 430 -2.15 7.98 3.77
N ARG A 431 -1.85 9.06 4.50
CA ARG A 431 -1.53 9.05 5.94
C ARG A 431 -2.76 8.61 6.76
N ILE A 432 -3.92 9.22 6.52
CA ILE A 432 -5.21 8.86 7.16
C ILE A 432 -5.55 7.41 6.88
N GLY A 433 -5.34 6.96 5.65
CA GLY A 433 -5.49 5.59 5.23
C GLY A 433 -4.60 4.59 5.97
N ARG A 434 -3.63 4.98 6.81
CA ARG A 434 -2.85 4.02 7.62
C ARG A 434 -3.63 3.50 8.83
N ILE A 435 -4.50 4.35 9.40
CA ILE A 435 -5.36 4.01 10.55
C ILE A 435 -6.81 3.74 10.14
N HIS A 436 -7.27 4.34 9.03
CA HIS A 436 -8.63 4.19 8.50
C HIS A 436 -8.65 3.22 7.30
N ARG A 437 -8.67 1.91 7.58
CA ARG A 437 -8.72 0.81 6.61
C ARG A 437 -9.62 -0.32 7.09
N TYR A 438 -9.94 -1.27 6.22
CA TYR A 438 -10.76 -2.45 6.52
C TYR A 438 -10.22 -3.27 7.70
N GLY A 439 -11.01 -3.43 8.75
CA GLY A 439 -10.60 -4.07 10.01
C GLY A 439 -10.41 -3.09 11.18
N GLN A 440 -10.39 -1.77 10.91
CA GLN A 440 -10.53 -0.76 11.96
C GLN A 440 -11.93 -0.83 12.56
N ARG A 441 -12.00 -0.97 13.89
CA ARG A 441 -13.27 -1.12 14.63
C ARG A 441 -13.70 0.15 15.35
N HIS A 442 -12.79 1.08 15.56
CA HIS A 442 -13.06 2.33 16.26
C HIS A 442 -13.01 3.53 15.31
N THR A 443 -13.73 4.58 15.66
CA THR A 443 -13.69 5.85 14.93
C THR A 443 -12.26 6.35 14.83
N ALA A 444 -11.79 6.54 13.59
CA ALA A 444 -10.48 7.10 13.32
C ALA A 444 -10.52 8.63 13.54
N GLN A 445 -9.64 9.13 14.39
CA GLN A 445 -9.52 10.55 14.74
C GLN A 445 -8.22 11.09 14.14
N VAL A 446 -8.34 12.14 13.34
CA VAL A 446 -7.22 12.78 12.64
C VAL A 446 -7.18 14.24 13.04
N TYR A 447 -5.99 14.70 13.43
CA TYR A 447 -5.74 16.07 13.83
C TYR A 447 -4.62 16.67 12.98
N ASN A 448 -4.89 17.81 12.34
CA ASN A 448 -3.90 18.58 11.59
C ASN A 448 -3.51 19.81 12.40
N LEU A 449 -2.21 20.02 12.62
CA LEU A 449 -1.71 21.21 13.31
C LEU A 449 -1.24 22.25 12.27
N VAL A 450 -1.77 23.47 12.36
CA VAL A 450 -1.48 24.53 11.38
C VAL A 450 -1.14 25.83 12.07
N ALA A 451 0.06 26.35 11.80
CA ALA A 451 0.40 27.71 12.17
C ALA A 451 -0.25 28.69 11.18
N THR A 452 -1.30 29.42 11.59
CA THR A 452 -2.18 30.15 10.67
C THR A 452 -1.50 31.32 9.96
N ASP A 453 -0.61 32.03 10.67
CA ASP A 453 0.06 33.25 10.18
C ASP A 453 1.40 32.94 9.49
N THR A 454 1.60 31.70 9.05
CA THR A 454 2.82 31.24 8.38
C THR A 454 2.50 30.67 7.01
N ILE A 455 3.53 30.16 6.34
CA ILE A 455 3.36 29.42 5.09
C ILE A 455 2.45 28.19 5.25
N GLU A 456 2.32 27.61 6.44
CA GLU A 456 1.40 26.50 6.66
C GLU A 456 -0.06 26.89 6.43
N GLY A 457 -0.47 28.10 6.84
CA GLY A 457 -1.78 28.64 6.53
C GLY A 457 -2.00 28.76 5.00
N GLN A 458 -0.97 29.16 4.26
CA GLN A 458 -1.04 29.21 2.79
C GLN A 458 -1.11 27.80 2.16
N ILE A 459 -0.37 26.84 2.70
CA ILE A 459 -0.43 25.43 2.27
C ILE A 459 -1.82 24.86 2.53
N PHE A 460 -2.41 25.14 3.69
CA PHE A 460 -3.77 24.72 4.02
C PHE A 460 -4.77 25.20 2.96
N LEU A 461 -4.74 26.49 2.60
CA LEU A 461 -5.60 27.06 1.56
C LEU A 461 -5.33 26.44 0.18
N LEU A 462 -4.06 26.20 -0.16
CA LEU A 462 -3.69 25.52 -1.41
C LEU A 462 -4.24 24.08 -1.46
N LEU A 463 -4.15 23.35 -0.36
CA LEU A 463 -4.70 22.00 -0.26
C LEU A 463 -6.22 22.00 -0.37
N GLU A 464 -6.88 23.00 0.21
CA GLU A 464 -8.32 23.21 0.10
C GLU A 464 -8.74 23.40 -1.36
N GLU A 465 -8.06 24.27 -2.09
CA GLU A 465 -8.29 24.52 -3.52
C GLU A 465 -8.05 23.24 -4.35
N LYS A 466 -6.93 22.53 -4.11
CA LYS A 466 -6.63 21.27 -4.80
C LYS A 466 -7.69 20.20 -4.54
N LEU A 467 -8.17 20.07 -3.30
CA LEU A 467 -9.24 19.13 -2.94
C LEU A 467 -10.56 19.50 -3.61
N HIS A 468 -10.86 20.80 -3.72
CA HIS A 468 -12.02 21.29 -4.46
C HIS A 468 -11.94 20.90 -5.94
N GLY A 469 -10.81 21.13 -6.61
CA GLY A 469 -10.61 20.71 -8.00
C GLY A 469 -10.74 19.19 -8.19
N ILE A 470 -10.19 18.38 -7.28
CA ILE A 470 -10.38 16.92 -7.31
C ILE A 470 -11.86 16.56 -7.20
N ALA A 471 -12.59 17.19 -6.28
CA ALA A 471 -14.02 16.93 -6.08
C ALA A 471 -14.86 17.33 -7.30
N GLN A 472 -14.52 18.45 -7.97
CA GLN A 472 -15.15 18.87 -9.22
C GLN A 472 -15.00 17.83 -10.33
N THR A 473 -13.86 17.13 -10.41
CA THR A 473 -13.60 16.15 -11.47
C THR A 473 -14.07 14.73 -11.12
N LEU A 474 -13.77 14.26 -9.90
CA LEU A 474 -13.96 12.87 -9.46
C LEU A 474 -14.98 12.69 -8.34
N GLY A 475 -15.40 13.78 -7.69
CA GLY A 475 -16.32 13.73 -6.55
C GLY A 475 -17.72 13.29 -6.96
N LYS A 476 -18.38 12.48 -6.15
CA LYS A 476 -19.74 12.02 -6.47
C LYS A 476 -20.70 13.20 -6.61
N VAL A 477 -21.64 13.09 -7.56
CA VAL A 477 -22.69 14.08 -7.76
C VAL A 477 -24.02 13.61 -7.15
N ASP A 478 -24.83 14.56 -6.69
CA ASP A 478 -26.22 14.32 -6.28
C ASP A 478 -27.16 14.23 -7.49
N GLU A 479 -28.46 14.05 -7.22
CA GLU A 479 -29.53 14.00 -8.22
C GLU A 479 -29.66 15.29 -9.05
N HIS A 480 -29.10 16.41 -8.57
CA HIS A 480 -29.10 17.70 -9.24
C HIS A 480 -27.79 17.97 -10.00
N GLY A 481 -26.87 17.01 -10.03
CA GLY A 481 -25.57 17.12 -10.69
C GLY A 481 -24.53 17.94 -9.91
N GLN A 482 -24.80 18.31 -8.66
CA GLN A 482 -23.86 19.03 -7.79
C GLN A 482 -22.95 18.05 -7.07
N VAL A 483 -21.71 18.45 -6.78
CA VAL A 483 -20.76 17.58 -6.07
C VAL A 483 -21.22 17.39 -4.62
N ALA A 484 -21.70 16.19 -4.30
CA ALA A 484 -22.18 15.79 -2.99
C ALA A 484 -21.05 15.35 -2.04
N GLU A 485 -19.90 14.95 -2.59
CA GLU A 485 -18.79 14.44 -1.79
C GLU A 485 -17.93 15.57 -1.21
N ASP A 486 -18.00 15.79 0.10
CA ASP A 486 -17.15 16.76 0.80
C ASP A 486 -15.75 16.17 1.11
N LEU A 487 -14.92 16.06 0.06
CA LEU A 487 -13.52 15.63 0.19
C LEU A 487 -12.74 16.52 1.17
N ARG A 488 -13.06 17.82 1.22
CA ARG A 488 -12.37 18.79 2.07
C ARG A 488 -12.57 18.46 3.55
N ALA A 489 -13.81 18.31 3.99
CA ALA A 489 -14.11 17.97 5.38
C ALA A 489 -13.53 16.60 5.77
N GLN A 490 -13.47 15.66 4.82
CA GLN A 490 -12.96 14.32 5.08
C GLN A 490 -11.43 14.19 5.15
N VAL A 491 -10.68 15.17 4.60
CA VAL A 491 -9.21 15.11 4.49
C VAL A 491 -8.53 16.22 5.31
N LEU A 492 -9.06 17.43 5.28
CA LEU A 492 -8.56 18.58 6.06
C LEU A 492 -9.43 18.86 7.29
N GLY A 493 -10.73 18.61 7.23
CA GLY A 493 -11.65 19.07 8.27
C GLY A 493 -11.79 20.60 8.27
N GLN A 494 -12.50 21.14 9.27
CA GLN A 494 -12.66 22.58 9.44
C GLN A 494 -11.53 23.16 10.28
N LEU A 495 -11.02 24.33 9.89
CA LEU A 495 -10.02 25.07 10.65
C LEU A 495 -10.69 25.71 11.88
N SER A 496 -10.22 25.37 13.07
CA SER A 496 -10.71 25.88 14.35
C SER A 496 -9.55 26.38 15.21
N SER A 497 -9.75 27.49 15.93
CA SER A 497 -8.69 28.14 16.73
C SER A 497 -8.39 27.46 18.07
N ARG A 498 -9.33 26.65 18.58
CA ARG A 498 -9.14 25.83 19.79
C ARG A 498 -9.97 24.56 19.67
N LEU A 499 -9.33 23.40 19.82
CA LEU A 499 -10.02 22.12 19.89
C LEU A 499 -10.02 21.59 21.34
N SER A 500 -11.13 20.99 21.76
CA SER A 500 -11.23 20.24 23.01
C SER A 500 -11.01 18.77 22.71
N TYR A 501 -9.77 18.29 22.77
CA TYR A 501 -9.40 16.94 22.34
C TYR A 501 -10.10 15.85 23.16
N ASP A 502 -10.27 16.09 24.45
CA ASP A 502 -11.00 15.24 25.38
C ASP A 502 -12.48 15.04 24.99
N ARG A 503 -13.19 16.14 24.66
CA ARG A 503 -14.60 16.08 24.22
C ARG A 503 -14.73 15.39 22.87
N LEU A 504 -13.90 15.77 21.89
CA LEU A 504 -13.90 15.15 20.56
C LEU A 504 -13.62 13.65 20.62
N TYR A 505 -12.71 13.25 21.51
CA TYR A 505 -12.40 11.85 21.74
C TYR A 505 -13.56 11.09 22.41
N GLN A 506 -14.25 11.70 23.38
CA GLN A 506 -15.45 11.13 23.99
C GLN A 506 -16.60 10.96 22.98
N GLU A 507 -16.86 11.98 22.15
CA GLU A 507 -17.87 11.91 21.09
C GLU A 507 -17.58 10.77 20.10
N ALA A 508 -16.31 10.60 19.72
CA ALA A 508 -15.89 9.53 18.82
C ALA A 508 -16.04 8.12 19.42
N ILE A 509 -16.03 7.98 20.76
CA ILE A 509 -16.32 6.72 21.46
C ILE A 509 -17.82 6.44 21.51
N LEU A 510 -18.65 7.47 21.68
CA LEU A 510 -20.09 7.35 21.87
C LEU A 510 -20.86 7.00 20.58
N ASP A 511 -20.36 7.40 19.40
CA ASP A 511 -20.97 7.08 18.11
C ASP A 511 -19.98 6.44 17.11
N PRO A 512 -19.80 5.11 17.16
CA PRO A 512 -18.86 4.40 16.28
C PRO A 512 -19.36 4.21 14.84
N SER A 513 -20.66 4.43 14.59
CA SER A 513 -21.34 3.94 13.39
C SER A 513 -21.54 5.01 12.31
N LEU A 514 -21.20 4.68 11.07
CA LEU A 514 -21.61 5.44 9.89
C LEU A 514 -23.09 5.11 9.61
N LYS A 515 -24.03 5.80 10.26
CA LYS A 515 -25.45 5.67 9.90
C LYS A 515 -25.69 6.40 8.58
N ARG A 516 -25.74 5.63 7.48
CA ARG A 516 -26.19 6.16 6.20
C ARG A 516 -27.62 6.66 6.33
N THR A 517 -27.92 7.79 5.72
CA THR A 517 -29.32 8.18 5.52
C THR A 517 -29.97 7.19 4.55
N ARG A 518 -31.29 7.01 4.66
CA ARG A 518 -32.05 6.06 3.80
C ARG A 518 -31.84 6.36 2.31
N GLN A 519 -31.68 7.63 1.98
CA GLN A 519 -31.45 8.16 0.63
C GLN A 519 -30.04 7.80 0.10
N GLU A 520 -28.98 7.90 0.90
CA GLU A 520 -27.63 7.46 0.52
C GLU A 520 -27.55 5.95 0.25
N LEU A 521 -28.35 5.16 1.00
CA LEU A 521 -28.43 3.71 0.85
C LEU A 521 -29.10 3.32 -0.48
N GLU A 522 -30.20 3.97 -0.84
CA GLU A 522 -30.84 3.81 -2.15
C GLU A 522 -29.92 4.24 -3.29
N VAL A 523 -29.26 5.40 -3.20
CA VAL A 523 -28.32 5.88 -4.23
C VAL A 523 -27.13 4.93 -4.41
N ALA A 524 -26.58 4.37 -3.34
CA ALA A 524 -25.50 3.40 -3.41
C ALA A 524 -25.95 2.07 -4.06
N MET A 525 -27.16 1.59 -3.73
CA MET A 525 -27.73 0.38 -4.34
C MET A 525 -28.06 0.60 -5.82
N THR A 526 -28.65 1.74 -6.18
CA THR A 526 -28.96 2.11 -7.56
C THR A 526 -27.69 2.25 -8.39
N ASN A 527 -26.65 2.90 -7.87
CA ASN A 527 -25.35 2.98 -8.55
C ASN A 527 -24.66 1.61 -8.71
N ALA A 528 -24.77 0.72 -7.72
CA ALA A 528 -24.27 -0.64 -7.83
C ALA A 528 -25.03 -1.45 -8.91
N ASN A 529 -26.34 -1.25 -9.01
CA ASN A 529 -27.18 -1.88 -10.03
C ASN A 529 -26.94 -1.31 -11.44
N LEU A 530 -26.78 0.00 -11.58
CA LEU A 530 -26.40 0.67 -12.83
C LEU A 530 -25.00 0.28 -13.30
N ALA A 531 -24.02 0.22 -12.39
CA ALA A 531 -22.69 -0.27 -12.71
C ALA A 531 -22.72 -1.75 -13.12
N ARG A 532 -23.59 -2.56 -12.51
CA ARG A 532 -23.84 -3.94 -12.93
C ARG A 532 -24.44 -4.00 -14.34
N GLU A 533 -25.41 -3.15 -14.66
CA GLU A 533 -26.04 -3.08 -15.99
C GLU A 533 -25.08 -2.59 -17.08
N MET A 534 -24.32 -1.53 -16.82
CA MET A 534 -23.28 -1.02 -17.73
C MET A 534 -22.16 -2.03 -17.97
N VAL A 535 -21.72 -2.76 -16.92
CA VAL A 535 -20.78 -3.87 -17.07
C VAL A 535 -21.43 -5.05 -17.82
N PHE A 536 -22.74 -5.24 -17.73
CA PHE A 536 -23.45 -6.22 -18.54
C PHE A 536 -23.53 -5.80 -20.02
N GLU A 537 -23.79 -4.52 -20.30
CA GLU A 537 -23.89 -3.96 -21.65
C GLU A 537 -22.53 -3.83 -22.35
N LEU A 538 -21.46 -3.47 -21.64
CA LEU A 538 -20.10 -3.33 -22.21
C LEU A 538 -19.43 -4.69 -22.48
N PHE A 539 -19.90 -5.76 -21.83
CA PHE A 539 -19.33 -7.11 -21.94
C PHE A 539 -20.35 -8.12 -22.47
N GLN A 540 -21.05 -7.79 -23.57
CA GLN A 540 -22.07 -8.65 -24.22
C GLN A 540 -21.63 -10.12 -24.52
N ASP A 541 -20.36 -10.49 -24.29
CA ASP A 541 -19.84 -11.86 -24.39
C ASP A 541 -19.56 -12.56 -23.04
N LEU A 542 -20.08 -12.06 -21.92
CA LEU A 542 -19.99 -12.77 -20.62
C LEU A 542 -21.36 -13.16 -20.09
N ASP A 543 -22.01 -14.11 -20.77
CA ASP A 543 -23.15 -14.93 -20.31
C ASP A 543 -22.89 -15.74 -19.00
N LYS A 544 -21.81 -15.44 -18.26
CA LYS A 544 -21.37 -16.20 -17.08
C LYS A 544 -21.18 -15.36 -15.82
N PHE A 545 -21.52 -14.06 -15.80
CA PHE A 545 -21.45 -13.29 -14.56
C PHE A 545 -22.78 -13.37 -13.78
N ASN A 546 -22.89 -14.36 -12.87
CA ASN A 546 -24.00 -14.47 -11.93
C ASN A 546 -23.53 -14.08 -10.51
N LEU A 547 -24.21 -13.11 -9.89
CA LEU A 547 -23.95 -12.68 -8.51
C LEU A 547 -24.09 -13.84 -7.49
N GLY A 548 -24.87 -14.88 -7.83
CA GLY A 548 -25.01 -16.13 -7.08
C GLY A 548 -23.73 -16.97 -7.01
N ASP A 549 -22.78 -16.80 -7.93
CA ASP A 549 -21.46 -17.45 -7.85
C ASP A 549 -20.55 -16.77 -6.81
N TYR A 550 -20.77 -15.48 -6.50
CA TYR A 550 -20.04 -14.80 -5.43
C TYR A 550 -20.54 -15.17 -4.03
N LYS A 551 -21.83 -15.49 -3.86
CA LYS A 551 -22.36 -16.12 -2.63
C LYS A 551 -21.74 -17.49 -2.32
N ARG A 552 -20.98 -18.10 -3.26
CA ARG A 552 -20.24 -19.34 -3.02
C ARG A 552 -18.86 -19.13 -2.38
N PHE A 553 -18.34 -17.90 -2.31
CA PHE A 553 -17.02 -17.63 -1.73
C PHE A 553 -17.06 -17.47 -0.21
N ASP A 554 -18.14 -16.95 0.36
CA ASP A 554 -18.40 -17.12 1.79
C ASP A 554 -19.15 -18.43 1.99
N ASP A 555 -18.39 -19.50 2.15
CA ASP A 555 -18.96 -20.81 2.43
C ASP A 555 -19.15 -21.06 3.93
N GLU A 556 -19.26 -20.02 4.75
CA GLU A 556 -19.41 -20.10 6.22
C GLU A 556 -18.29 -20.95 6.84
N GLY A 557 -17.07 -20.78 6.32
CA GLY A 557 -15.88 -21.52 6.75
C GLY A 557 -15.89 -23.01 6.40
N ARG A 558 -16.80 -23.49 5.54
CA ARG A 558 -16.80 -24.90 5.08
C ARG A 558 -15.50 -25.25 4.35
N GLY A 559 -14.88 -24.33 3.64
CA GLY A 559 -13.67 -24.54 2.86
C GLY A 559 -12.47 -24.77 3.77
N MET A 560 -12.34 -23.94 4.80
CA MET A 560 -11.32 -24.12 5.83
C MET A 560 -11.53 -25.42 6.61
N ARG A 561 -12.78 -25.75 6.97
CA ARG A 561 -13.11 -27.03 7.60
C ARG A 561 -12.70 -28.24 6.74
N ARG A 562 -12.88 -28.18 5.42
CA ARG A 562 -12.42 -29.23 4.49
C ARG A 562 -10.90 -29.33 4.48
N LEU A 563 -10.19 -28.20 4.49
CA LEU A 563 -8.74 -28.18 4.51
C LEU A 563 -8.18 -28.78 5.81
N VAL A 564 -8.75 -28.41 6.96
CA VAL A 564 -8.43 -29.01 8.26
C VAL A 564 -8.66 -30.51 8.21
N ALA A 565 -9.83 -30.97 7.76
CA ALA A 565 -10.14 -32.40 7.65
C ALA A 565 -9.20 -33.16 6.70
N PHE A 566 -8.78 -32.53 5.60
CA PHE A 566 -7.79 -33.10 4.68
C PHE A 566 -6.44 -33.29 5.37
N VAL A 567 -5.93 -32.26 6.04
CA VAL A 567 -4.65 -32.31 6.76
C VAL A 567 -4.70 -33.32 7.91
N GLN A 568 -5.81 -33.39 8.65
CA GLN A 568 -6.01 -34.42 9.69
C GLN A 568 -5.87 -35.84 9.15
N ARG A 569 -6.44 -36.10 7.98
CA ARG A 569 -6.40 -37.44 7.36
C ARG A 569 -5.02 -37.74 6.78
N ALA A 570 -4.42 -36.78 6.09
CA ALA A 570 -3.09 -36.93 5.52
C ALA A 570 -2.04 -37.20 6.61
N ALA A 571 -2.09 -36.45 7.72
CA ALA A 571 -1.23 -36.67 8.88
C ALA A 571 -1.38 -38.10 9.43
N ARG A 572 -2.62 -38.57 9.63
CA ARG A 572 -2.89 -39.95 10.11
C ARG A 572 -2.34 -41.02 9.18
N LEU A 573 -2.47 -40.83 7.86
CA LEU A 573 -1.95 -41.79 6.87
C LEU A 573 -0.43 -41.87 6.87
N ASP A 574 0.26 -40.77 7.20
CA ASP A 574 1.71 -40.72 7.36
C ASP A 574 2.16 -41.03 8.81
N GLY A 575 1.27 -41.57 9.65
CA GLY A 575 1.59 -42.00 11.02
C GLY A 575 1.71 -40.85 12.04
N GLY A 576 1.27 -39.65 11.68
CA GLY A 576 1.25 -38.48 12.56
C GLY A 576 -0.15 -38.08 13.03
N GLU A 577 -0.22 -36.95 13.73
CA GLU A 577 -1.46 -36.38 14.27
C GLU A 577 -1.58 -34.90 13.94
N PHE A 578 -2.80 -34.45 13.62
CA PHE A 578 -3.14 -33.03 13.53
C PHE A 578 -4.29 -32.73 14.49
N ARG A 579 -3.97 -32.08 15.61
CA ARG A 579 -4.89 -31.91 16.75
C ARG A 579 -5.11 -30.44 17.08
N PRO A 580 -6.30 -30.04 17.54
CA PRO A 580 -6.54 -28.66 17.98
C PRO A 580 -5.73 -28.36 19.25
N ARG A 581 -5.12 -27.16 19.30
CA ARG A 581 -4.35 -26.64 20.45
C ARG A 581 -4.89 -25.26 20.88
N GLY A 582 -6.20 -25.05 20.71
CA GLY A 582 -6.90 -23.80 21.03
C GLY A 582 -7.93 -23.42 19.97
N GLU A 583 -8.50 -22.22 20.09
CA GLU A 583 -9.41 -21.66 19.10
C GLU A 583 -8.61 -21.23 17.85
N ASP A 584 -8.94 -21.83 16.71
CA ASP A 584 -8.28 -21.61 15.41
C ASP A 584 -6.80 -22.03 15.33
N VAL A 585 -6.28 -22.78 16.31
CA VAL A 585 -4.88 -23.22 16.34
C VAL A 585 -4.81 -24.74 16.36
N TYR A 586 -3.93 -25.29 15.53
CA TYR A 586 -3.74 -26.72 15.35
C TYR A 586 -2.25 -27.08 15.40
N GLU A 587 -1.95 -28.23 15.95
CA GLU A 587 -0.61 -28.78 16.05
C GLU A 587 -0.50 -30.01 15.16
N LEU A 588 0.47 -30.00 14.25
CA LEU A 588 0.85 -31.11 13.40
C LEU A 588 2.10 -31.79 13.96
N VAL A 589 2.00 -33.07 14.28
CA VAL A 589 3.11 -33.91 14.72
C VAL A 589 3.28 -35.01 13.69
N LEU A 590 4.43 -35.07 13.01
CA LEU A 590 4.78 -36.13 12.07
C LEU A 590 5.96 -36.95 12.61
N PRO A 591 6.04 -38.27 12.31
CA PRO A 591 7.15 -39.10 12.78
C PRO A 591 8.51 -38.55 12.31
N GLY A 592 9.42 -38.30 13.26
CA GLY A 592 10.78 -37.83 12.96
C GLY A 592 10.89 -36.36 12.53
N GLN A 593 9.84 -35.56 12.70
CA GLN A 593 9.85 -34.11 12.44
C GLN A 593 9.42 -33.31 13.67
N ASP A 594 9.89 -32.06 13.77
CA ASP A 594 9.44 -31.14 14.80
C ASP A 594 7.96 -30.79 14.63
N ALA A 595 7.27 -30.54 15.76
CA ALA A 595 5.87 -30.17 15.74
C ALA A 595 5.67 -28.80 15.07
N LEU A 596 4.74 -28.73 14.11
CA LEU A 596 4.38 -27.51 13.40
C LEU A 596 3.07 -26.97 13.93
N LEU A 597 3.04 -25.68 14.28
CA LEU A 597 1.82 -25.00 14.68
C LEU A 597 1.20 -24.26 13.50
N PHE A 598 -0.10 -24.41 13.37
CA PHE A 598 -0.93 -23.81 12.32
C PHE A 598 -2.05 -22.96 12.92
N ALA A 599 -2.34 -21.83 12.30
CA ALA A 599 -3.54 -21.04 12.56
C ALA A 599 -4.46 -21.06 11.34
N THR A 600 -5.77 -21.20 11.56
CA THR A 600 -6.80 -21.01 10.52
C THR A 600 -7.18 -19.55 10.34
N ASP A 601 -6.79 -18.69 11.29
CA ASP A 601 -6.95 -17.25 11.25
C ASP A 601 -5.66 -16.54 10.85
N ARG A 602 -5.76 -15.62 9.88
CA ARG A 602 -4.63 -14.88 9.34
C ARG A 602 -4.02 -13.90 10.34
N ASP A 603 -4.86 -13.25 11.13
CA ASP A 603 -4.41 -12.22 12.07
C ASP A 603 -3.66 -12.85 13.25
N LYS A 604 -4.05 -14.06 13.69
CA LYS A 604 -3.32 -14.87 14.67
C LYS A 604 -1.95 -15.30 14.13
N ALA A 605 -1.87 -15.83 12.90
CA ALA A 605 -0.59 -16.21 12.26
C ALA A 605 0.37 -15.02 12.10
N LEU A 606 -0.13 -13.82 11.80
CA LEU A 606 0.70 -12.61 11.67
C LEU A 606 1.23 -12.07 13.01
N GLN A 607 0.64 -12.48 14.14
CA GLN A 607 0.99 -11.99 15.47
C GLN A 607 2.07 -12.83 16.16
N GLN A 608 2.18 -14.12 15.83
CA GLN A 608 3.09 -15.06 16.49
C GLN A 608 3.97 -15.74 15.43
N GLU A 609 5.29 -15.57 15.53
CA GLU A 609 6.24 -16.10 14.53
C GLU A 609 6.26 -17.64 14.45
N GLU A 610 5.85 -18.31 15.53
CA GLU A 610 5.77 -19.77 15.61
C GLU A 610 4.52 -20.35 14.91
N LEU A 611 3.52 -19.52 14.59
CA LEU A 611 2.27 -19.95 13.95
C LEU A 611 2.32 -19.80 12.42
N ASN A 612 2.19 -20.92 11.72
CA ASN A 612 2.06 -20.94 10.26
C ASN A 612 0.59 -20.73 9.85
N LEU A 613 0.32 -19.98 8.78
CA LEU A 613 -1.04 -19.90 8.24
C LEU A 613 -1.40 -21.19 7.49
N LEU A 614 -2.50 -21.84 7.88
CA LEU A 614 -3.01 -23.01 7.17
C LEU A 614 -3.57 -22.60 5.81
N GLY A 615 -2.96 -23.07 4.72
CA GLY A 615 -3.39 -22.77 3.36
C GLY A 615 -2.91 -23.81 2.35
N LEU A 616 -3.52 -23.81 1.17
CA LEU A 616 -3.21 -24.79 0.10
C LEU A 616 -1.76 -24.70 -0.41
N GLU A 617 -1.16 -23.51 -0.34
CA GLU A 617 0.22 -23.27 -0.76
C GLU A 617 1.26 -23.55 0.34
N HIS A 618 0.83 -23.91 1.56
CA HIS A 618 1.78 -24.27 2.61
C HIS A 618 2.59 -25.50 2.17
N PRO A 619 3.93 -25.52 2.29
CA PRO A 619 4.77 -26.58 1.71
C PRO A 619 4.33 -28.01 2.06
N VAL A 620 3.99 -28.26 3.33
CA VAL A 620 3.50 -29.56 3.81
C VAL A 620 2.17 -29.95 3.15
N VAL A 621 1.23 -29.01 3.07
CA VAL A 621 -0.09 -29.24 2.47
C VAL A 621 0.05 -29.49 0.97
N LYS A 622 0.88 -28.69 0.29
CA LYS A 622 1.17 -28.82 -1.13
C LYS A 622 1.82 -30.16 -1.46
N GLN A 623 2.77 -30.61 -0.65
CA GLN A 623 3.39 -31.92 -0.80
C GLN A 623 2.37 -33.07 -0.74
N TRP A 624 1.43 -33.03 0.21
CA TRP A 624 0.34 -34.02 0.25
C TRP A 624 -0.60 -33.90 -0.94
N LEU A 625 -0.97 -32.68 -1.34
CA LEU A 625 -1.81 -32.47 -2.52
C LEU A 625 -1.15 -33.04 -3.78
N ASP A 626 0.13 -32.74 -4.02
CA ASP A 626 0.90 -33.25 -5.15
C ASP A 626 1.03 -34.78 -5.11
N ARG A 627 1.31 -35.36 -3.92
CA ARG A 627 1.38 -36.82 -3.73
C ARG A 627 0.05 -37.51 -4.06
N TYR A 628 -1.06 -37.06 -3.49
CA TYR A 628 -2.34 -37.72 -3.71
C TYR A 628 -2.92 -37.45 -5.10
N THR A 629 -2.59 -36.32 -5.73
CA THR A 629 -3.01 -36.01 -7.11
C THR A 629 -2.14 -36.68 -8.18
N SER A 630 -1.01 -37.27 -7.81
CA SER A 630 -0.11 -38.02 -8.70
C SER A 630 -0.30 -39.55 -8.68
N LEU A 631 -1.03 -40.12 -7.72
CA LEU A 631 -1.35 -41.57 -7.66
C LEU A 631 -1.99 -42.08 -8.96
N SER A 632 -1.77 -43.33 -9.36
CA SER A 632 -2.46 -43.88 -10.54
C SER A 632 -3.96 -44.08 -10.27
N PRO A 633 -4.84 -44.14 -11.29
CA PRO A 633 -6.26 -44.47 -11.07
C PRO A 633 -6.46 -45.82 -10.37
N GLU A 634 -5.56 -46.78 -10.59
CA GLU A 634 -5.59 -48.12 -9.99
C GLU A 634 -5.31 -48.07 -8.48
N GLU A 635 -4.50 -47.12 -8.03
CA GLU A 635 -4.16 -46.88 -6.62
C GLU A 635 -5.24 -46.06 -5.87
N ARG A 636 -6.23 -45.52 -6.59
CA ARG A 636 -7.30 -44.66 -6.04
C ARG A 636 -8.66 -45.35 -5.97
N ALA A 637 -8.73 -46.64 -6.27
CA ALA A 637 -9.95 -47.42 -6.11
C ALA A 637 -10.25 -47.62 -4.62
N LEU A 638 -11.39 -47.11 -4.17
CA LEU A 638 -11.90 -47.30 -2.82
C LEU A 638 -13.05 -48.30 -2.93
N ILE A 639 -12.81 -49.54 -2.53
CA ILE A 639 -13.91 -50.46 -2.24
C ILE A 639 -14.30 -50.20 -0.80
N GLY A 640 -15.56 -49.99 -0.49
CA GLY A 640 -15.98 -49.69 0.88
C GLY A 640 -17.47 -49.95 1.06
N ASN A 641 -17.85 -50.42 2.23
CA ASN A 641 -19.26 -50.53 2.58
C ASN A 641 -19.76 -49.15 3.04
N ILE A 642 -20.84 -48.66 2.45
CA ILE A 642 -21.52 -47.43 2.87
C ILE A 642 -22.75 -47.88 3.65
N GLU A 643 -22.83 -47.57 4.95
CA GLU A 643 -24.02 -47.84 5.76
C GLU A 643 -25.22 -47.05 5.22
N GLY A 644 -26.00 -47.69 4.36
CA GLY A 644 -27.32 -47.27 3.90
C GLY A 644 -28.23 -48.50 3.92
N ASN A 645 -29.55 -48.30 3.95
CA ASN A 645 -30.53 -49.40 3.98
C ASN A 645 -30.59 -50.16 2.63
N GLY A 646 -29.47 -50.77 2.21
CA GLY A 646 -29.22 -51.71 1.11
C GLY A 646 -30.35 -51.99 0.12
N ILE A 647 -30.47 -51.18 -0.93
CA ILE A 647 -31.39 -51.49 -2.05
C ILE A 647 -30.67 -51.61 -3.41
N GLU A 648 -29.58 -50.88 -3.66
CA GLU A 648 -28.98 -50.83 -5.00
C GLU A 648 -27.44 -51.00 -4.96
N ALA A 649 -26.96 -52.07 -5.60
CA ALA A 649 -25.54 -52.28 -5.89
C ALA A 649 -25.11 -51.45 -7.12
N GLY A 650 -23.84 -51.08 -7.26
CA GLY A 650 -23.34 -50.47 -8.49
C GLY A 650 -21.98 -49.78 -8.33
N LEU A 651 -21.64 -48.92 -9.29
CA LEU A 651 -20.37 -48.21 -9.36
C LEU A 651 -20.59 -46.69 -9.23
N ILE A 652 -19.76 -46.02 -8.43
CA ILE A 652 -19.63 -44.56 -8.45
C ILE A 652 -18.28 -44.24 -9.10
N THR A 653 -18.31 -43.51 -10.21
CA THR A 653 -17.11 -43.02 -10.89
C THR A 653 -16.96 -41.51 -10.66
N ILE A 654 -15.73 -41.06 -10.45
CA ILE A 654 -15.40 -39.65 -10.23
C ILE A 654 -14.38 -39.24 -11.29
N TRP A 655 -14.73 -38.22 -12.08
CA TRP A 655 -13.97 -37.76 -13.22
C TRP A 655 -13.52 -36.32 -13.03
N GLN A 656 -12.27 -36.03 -13.39
CA GLN A 656 -11.81 -34.68 -13.67
C GLN A 656 -12.01 -34.41 -15.15
N VAL A 657 -12.85 -33.44 -15.47
CA VAL A 657 -13.13 -33.02 -16.84
C VAL A 657 -12.49 -31.65 -17.06
N VAL A 658 -11.74 -31.52 -18.15
CA VAL A 658 -11.14 -30.26 -18.62
C VAL A 658 -11.72 -29.94 -19.99
N VAL A 659 -12.59 -28.93 -20.06
CA VAL A 659 -13.21 -28.46 -21.29
C VAL A 659 -12.34 -27.35 -21.89
N HIS A 660 -12.06 -27.47 -23.19
CA HIS A 660 -11.33 -26.51 -24.00
C HIS A 660 -12.31 -25.80 -24.93
N GLY A 661 -12.62 -24.55 -24.62
CA GLY A 661 -13.52 -23.71 -25.42
C GLY A 661 -12.82 -22.94 -26.54
N LYS A 662 -13.61 -22.33 -27.43
CA LYS A 662 -13.11 -21.39 -28.44
C LYS A 662 -12.46 -20.18 -27.74
N GLY A 663 -11.28 -19.75 -28.21
CA GLY A 663 -10.53 -18.63 -27.61
C GLY A 663 -9.54 -19.00 -26.49
N GLY A 664 -9.21 -20.28 -26.32
CA GLY A 664 -8.21 -20.72 -25.33
C GLY A 664 -8.73 -20.77 -23.88
N GLN A 665 -10.04 -20.65 -23.68
CA GLN A 665 -10.66 -20.83 -22.37
C GLN A 665 -10.58 -22.29 -21.93
N VAL A 666 -10.10 -22.53 -20.71
CA VAL A 666 -10.02 -23.86 -20.09
C VAL A 666 -10.91 -23.86 -18.85
N GLN A 667 -11.89 -24.76 -18.79
CA GLN A 667 -12.76 -24.95 -17.63
C GLN A 667 -12.55 -26.35 -17.05
N GLN A 668 -12.44 -26.44 -15.71
CA GLN A 668 -12.26 -27.72 -15.01
C GLN A 668 -13.43 -28.02 -14.10
N ARG A 669 -13.88 -29.29 -14.07
CA ARG A 669 -14.97 -29.74 -13.19
C ARG A 669 -14.75 -31.17 -12.73
N ILE A 670 -15.19 -31.45 -11.50
CA ILE A 670 -15.31 -32.82 -11.00
C ILE A 670 -16.75 -33.30 -11.25
N VAL A 671 -16.89 -34.37 -12.02
CA VAL A 671 -18.17 -35.01 -12.31
C VAL A 671 -18.25 -36.35 -11.60
N ARG A 672 -19.40 -36.66 -11.02
CA ARG A 672 -19.64 -37.92 -10.30
C ARG A 672 -20.81 -38.61 -10.99
N LEU A 673 -20.64 -39.88 -11.33
CA LEU A 673 -21.66 -40.67 -12.01
C LEU A 673 -21.88 -41.97 -11.24
N GLY A 674 -23.14 -42.26 -10.94
CA GLY A 674 -23.59 -43.53 -10.40
C GLY A 674 -24.05 -44.43 -11.52
N ILE A 675 -23.62 -45.68 -11.54
CA ILE A 675 -23.89 -46.66 -12.60
C ILE A 675 -24.41 -47.93 -11.94
N SER A 676 -25.62 -48.35 -12.29
CA SER A 676 -26.18 -49.62 -11.83
C SER A 676 -25.43 -50.81 -12.46
N PRO A 677 -25.65 -52.06 -11.98
CA PRO A 677 -25.01 -53.24 -12.56
C PRO A 677 -25.47 -53.51 -13.99
N THR A 678 -26.63 -52.96 -14.39
CA THR A 678 -27.18 -53.03 -15.75
C THR A 678 -26.60 -51.96 -16.69
N GLY A 679 -25.73 -51.06 -16.19
CA GLY A 679 -25.10 -50.00 -16.97
C GLY A 679 -25.94 -48.73 -17.10
N GLU A 680 -27.02 -48.58 -16.34
CA GLU A 680 -27.86 -47.38 -16.33
C GLU A 680 -27.37 -46.37 -15.30
N ARG A 681 -27.65 -45.07 -15.53
CA ARG A 681 -27.30 -44.03 -14.56
C ARG A 681 -28.20 -44.15 -13.32
N SER A 682 -27.61 -44.27 -12.13
CA SER A 682 -28.33 -44.26 -10.85
C SER A 682 -28.05 -42.95 -10.08
N PRO A 683 -29.04 -42.03 -10.01
CA PRO A 683 -28.97 -40.85 -9.16
C PRO A 683 -28.88 -41.18 -7.66
N TYR A 684 -29.35 -42.36 -7.25
CA TYR A 684 -29.26 -42.83 -5.86
C TYR A 684 -27.79 -43.05 -5.47
N LEU A 685 -27.03 -43.79 -6.29
CA LEU A 685 -25.59 -43.98 -6.11
C LEU A 685 -24.83 -42.63 -6.15
N GLU A 686 -25.24 -41.70 -7.01
CA GLU A 686 -24.64 -40.34 -7.04
C GLU A 686 -24.83 -39.58 -5.72
N ARG A 687 -25.96 -39.74 -5.03
CA ARG A 687 -26.20 -39.11 -3.72
C ARG A 687 -25.31 -39.70 -2.63
N LEU A 688 -25.08 -41.02 -2.65
CA LEU A 688 -24.15 -41.71 -1.74
C LEU A 688 -22.72 -41.20 -1.87
N SER A 689 -22.35 -40.59 -3.00
CA SER A 689 -21.04 -39.96 -3.17
C SER A 689 -20.71 -38.89 -2.12
N LYS A 690 -21.72 -38.33 -1.44
CA LYS A 690 -21.53 -37.34 -0.37
C LYS A 690 -21.01 -37.95 0.93
N ASP A 691 -21.28 -39.24 1.16
CA ASP A 691 -20.91 -39.95 2.39
C ASP A 691 -19.66 -40.82 2.24
N LEU A 692 -19.09 -40.90 1.03
CA LEU A 692 -17.84 -41.64 0.73
C LEU A 692 -16.68 -41.30 1.66
N LEU A 693 -16.54 -40.03 2.04
CA LEU A 693 -15.47 -39.56 2.91
C LEU A 693 -15.61 -40.05 4.37
N LYS A 694 -16.72 -40.70 4.72
CA LYS A 694 -16.97 -41.35 6.01
C LYS A 694 -16.82 -42.87 5.94
N ALA A 695 -16.79 -43.45 4.74
CA ALA A 695 -16.70 -44.89 4.53
C ALA A 695 -15.29 -45.42 4.85
N CYS A 696 -15.22 -46.64 5.38
CA CYS A 696 -13.96 -47.32 5.63
C CYS A 696 -13.45 -48.02 4.36
N PRO A 697 -12.16 -47.86 4.00
CA PRO A 697 -11.58 -48.62 2.90
C PRO A 697 -11.57 -50.13 3.20
N CYS A 698 -12.05 -50.93 2.26
CA CYS A 698 -12.01 -52.38 2.24
C CYS A 698 -11.05 -52.85 1.14
N ARG A 699 -10.23 -53.87 1.42
CA ARG A 699 -9.29 -54.45 0.44
C ARG A 699 -9.89 -55.58 -0.41
N LYS A 700 -11.13 -56.02 -0.13
CA LYS A 700 -11.82 -57.08 -0.87
C LYS A 700 -12.88 -56.46 -1.77
N GLY A 701 -12.71 -56.59 -3.09
CA GLY A 701 -13.72 -56.25 -4.09
C GLY A 701 -15.00 -57.05 -3.87
N VAL A 702 -16.16 -56.44 -4.14
CA VAL A 702 -17.44 -57.13 -4.04
C VAL A 702 -17.66 -57.96 -5.32
N SER A 703 -17.21 -57.47 -6.47
CA SER A 703 -17.19 -58.22 -7.72
C SER A 703 -15.92 -59.07 -7.88
N GLN A 704 -16.11 -60.36 -8.19
CA GLN A 704 -15.04 -61.28 -8.59
C GLN A 704 -14.54 -61.03 -10.03
N ASP A 705 -15.13 -60.10 -10.77
CA ASP A 705 -14.84 -59.88 -12.19
C ASP A 705 -14.38 -58.44 -12.49
N ARG A 706 -13.05 -58.25 -12.49
CA ARG A 706 -12.40 -56.99 -12.89
C ARG A 706 -12.64 -56.61 -14.34
N GLU A 707 -12.91 -57.57 -15.24
CA GLU A 707 -13.17 -57.28 -16.65
C GLU A 707 -14.53 -56.59 -16.84
N THR A 708 -15.53 -56.97 -16.04
CA THR A 708 -16.86 -56.35 -16.08
C THR A 708 -16.83 -54.90 -15.58
N VAL A 709 -16.08 -54.62 -14.49
CA VAL A 709 -15.86 -53.23 -14.02
C VAL A 709 -15.10 -52.41 -15.07
N GLY A 710 -14.06 -52.97 -15.69
CA GLY A 710 -13.31 -52.31 -16.75
C GLY A 710 -14.18 -51.96 -17.97
N ARG A 711 -15.10 -52.85 -18.37
CA ARG A 711 -16.06 -52.59 -19.46
C ARG A 711 -17.03 -51.47 -19.13
N LEU A 712 -17.61 -51.48 -17.93
CA LEU A 712 -18.55 -50.45 -17.48
C LEU A 712 -17.88 -49.06 -17.38
N VAL A 713 -16.62 -48.99 -16.91
CA VAL A 713 -15.88 -47.73 -16.80
C VAL A 713 -15.42 -47.21 -18.15
N ASN A 714 -14.80 -48.05 -19.00
CA ASN A 714 -14.23 -47.58 -20.26
C ASN A 714 -15.29 -47.32 -21.34
N GLY A 715 -16.39 -48.08 -21.35
CA GLY A 715 -17.51 -47.90 -22.28
C GLY A 715 -18.61 -47.02 -21.70
N THR A 716 -19.42 -47.59 -20.80
CA THR A 716 -20.68 -46.99 -20.34
C THR A 716 -20.50 -45.68 -19.58
N ALA A 717 -19.50 -45.59 -18.69
CA ALA A 717 -19.26 -44.38 -17.90
C ALA A 717 -18.80 -43.20 -18.76
N SER A 718 -17.95 -43.46 -19.77
CA SER A 718 -17.47 -42.44 -20.71
C SER A 718 -18.61 -41.85 -21.54
N GLU A 719 -19.55 -42.69 -22.00
CA GLU A 719 -20.74 -42.23 -22.73
C GLU A 719 -21.69 -41.43 -21.84
N LEU A 720 -21.96 -41.91 -20.62
CA LEU A 720 -22.78 -41.19 -19.65
C LEU A 720 -22.16 -39.85 -19.25
N LEU A 721 -20.83 -39.80 -19.11
CA LEU A 721 -20.08 -38.56 -18.85
C LEU A 721 -20.28 -37.56 -19.98
N HIS A 722 -20.12 -37.98 -21.23
CA HIS A 722 -20.32 -37.10 -22.37
C HIS A 722 -21.76 -36.55 -22.41
N ARG A 723 -22.76 -37.42 -22.23
CA ARG A 723 -24.18 -37.02 -22.19
C ARG A 723 -24.47 -36.03 -21.06
N GLU A 724 -23.92 -36.24 -19.87
CA GLU A 724 -24.08 -35.33 -18.74
C GLU A 724 -23.43 -33.96 -19.00
N LEU A 725 -22.25 -33.95 -19.62
CA LEU A 725 -21.56 -32.70 -19.96
C LEU A 725 -22.33 -31.87 -20.98
N VAL A 726 -22.94 -32.53 -21.97
CA VAL A 726 -23.82 -31.88 -22.96
C VAL A 726 -25.13 -31.41 -22.31
N TYR A 727 -25.81 -32.29 -21.57
CA TYR A 727 -27.10 -31.99 -20.94
C TYR A 727 -27.01 -30.86 -19.90
N SER A 728 -25.94 -30.84 -19.10
CA SER A 728 -25.71 -29.80 -18.10
C SER A 728 -25.26 -28.45 -18.69
N GLY A 729 -25.12 -28.35 -20.02
CA GLY A 729 -24.62 -27.16 -20.71
C GLY A 729 -23.14 -26.86 -20.44
N PHE A 730 -22.40 -27.83 -19.88
CA PHE A 730 -21.00 -27.64 -19.49
C PHE A 730 -20.01 -27.90 -20.65
N LEU A 731 -20.44 -28.63 -21.68
CA LEU A 731 -19.74 -28.78 -22.95
C LEU A 731 -20.49 -28.01 -24.04
N PRO A 732 -20.07 -26.77 -24.38
CA PRO A 732 -20.68 -25.98 -25.44
C PRO A 732 -20.48 -26.63 -26.82
N GLU A 733 -21.37 -26.32 -27.77
CA GLU A 733 -21.24 -26.77 -29.15
C GLU A 733 -19.90 -26.35 -29.77
N GLY A 734 -19.13 -27.33 -30.25
CA GLY A 734 -17.81 -27.13 -30.85
C GLY A 734 -16.64 -27.00 -29.87
N ALA A 735 -16.85 -27.23 -28.57
CA ALA A 735 -15.78 -27.38 -27.59
C ALA A 735 -15.31 -28.83 -27.49
N SER A 736 -14.02 -29.06 -27.20
CA SER A 736 -13.50 -30.39 -26.88
C SER A 736 -13.28 -30.53 -25.38
N TYR A 737 -13.25 -31.75 -24.85
CA TYR A 737 -12.87 -31.98 -23.46
C TYR A 737 -11.87 -33.13 -23.36
N SER A 738 -11.00 -33.04 -22.36
CA SER A 738 -10.25 -34.18 -21.86
C SER A 738 -10.85 -34.61 -20.52
N SER A 739 -10.82 -35.90 -20.24
CA SER A 739 -11.29 -36.45 -18.97
C SER A 739 -10.26 -37.38 -18.37
N LYS A 740 -10.15 -37.37 -17.05
CA LYS A 740 -9.29 -38.25 -16.26
C LYS A 740 -10.12 -38.88 -15.16
N LEU A 741 -10.20 -40.20 -15.14
CA LEU A 741 -10.82 -40.92 -14.03
C LEU A 741 -9.97 -40.72 -12.78
N LEU A 742 -10.59 -40.17 -11.72
CA LEU A 742 -9.94 -39.92 -10.44
C LEU A 742 -10.18 -41.04 -9.44
N ALA A 743 -11.37 -41.65 -9.45
CA ALA A 743 -11.71 -42.77 -8.58
C ALA A 743 -12.86 -43.59 -9.17
N CYS A 744 -12.84 -44.89 -8.92
CA CYS A 744 -13.95 -45.81 -9.15
C CYS A 744 -14.24 -46.53 -7.84
N LEU A 745 -15.52 -46.59 -7.47
CA LEU A 745 -15.99 -47.06 -6.18
C LEU A 745 -17.08 -48.09 -6.40
N GLU A 746 -16.92 -49.27 -5.83
CA GLU A 746 -17.94 -50.29 -5.86
C GLU A 746 -18.82 -50.18 -4.61
N VAL A 747 -20.12 -50.06 -4.82
CA VAL A 747 -21.15 -49.97 -3.78
C VAL A 747 -21.92 -51.28 -3.79
N ALA A 748 -21.93 -51.96 -2.64
CA ALA A 748 -22.72 -53.16 -2.40
C ALA A 748 -23.83 -52.85 -1.39
N PRO A 749 -24.98 -53.54 -1.46
CA PRO A 749 -26.08 -53.39 -0.52
C PRO A 749 -25.73 -53.84 0.90
#